data_AF-A0A3L5TQH2-F1
#
_entry.id   AF-A0A3L5TQH2-F1
#
_cell.length_a   1.000
_cell.length_b   1.000
_cell.length_c   1.000
_cell.angle_alpha   90.00
_cell.angle_beta   90.00
_cell.angle_gamma   90.00
#
_symmetry.space_group_name_H-M   'P 1'
#
loop_
_entity.id
_entity.type
_entity.pdbx_description
1 polymer ?
#
loop_
_entity_poly.entity_id
_entity_poly.type
_entity_poly.pdbx_seq_one_letter_code
_entity_poly.pdbx_strand_id
1 'polypeptide(L)'
;MVVMCCRFLCYFCRTSRQNQRAMFEHLSYLLENSSMLLARPSLRGSCPLDVAYSSLMDNNELALALRETNLERIAMYLSRCGVQSNAELLEKGYPDIGWDPVEGERFLDFLRFCVWVNGESVEENANLVVRLLIRRPECLGPALRGEGGGLFKAVKDGIKMSQQIITARDGNSAHFLSAMMDDDSDGRILYQSKYDFNTLPPEDDEDYIDMGGAIMNFYAGLVDLLGRCAPDAETIKSGRSDSIRARAILRSLVSMEDLEKVLGLSFILPAGPAMSADTESQEGDEGGAPESDMPPGLNPVHKSSIMLFLERVYGLPDQETFFRILEEGILPDLRAATTLDTPEPSDPLILLSSFPDQASASESDFALALNRYIGGSVLPLLTRHSHFFENADHASTLLDSTLNTVYRLSKCRSLTKGQREAVSDFLVSFTNQLRPSMMTGLLRKLTVDVPHLNENSVVPLRVLTAYYKRCGSYYSSGGSWGSYGSATDEEKRLTMILFTGIFDSLSHREYDPELFSKALPCLSAIGCALSPDYSLTKQDDMRPIDVGSNLDGTYNPQPLDTRGISINQFLDQAIGKFAEHYHDVWAIKKMDSGWLFGTMYDEDRMTHPLLKPYHLLDEKAKNKYIHPAKESVRSMLYWGWALEQDQQRQAANRDSMRRRMSKDGASHGYSPKPFDLRNMTLTRDIQNMIEKLSNDSHDMWAFKKRVELEEL
;
A
#
# COMPACT_ATOMS: atom_id res chain seq x y z
N MET A 1 -31.70 -23.45 -18.27
CA MET A 1 -33.06 -23.01 -17.87
C MET A 1 -33.06 -22.29 -16.53
N VAL A 2 -32.63 -22.95 -15.44
CA VAL A 2 -32.60 -22.35 -14.08
C VAL A 2 -31.90 -20.99 -14.03
N VAL A 3 -30.70 -20.88 -14.61
CA VAL A 3 -29.92 -19.63 -14.70
C VAL A 3 -30.71 -18.50 -15.36
N MET A 4 -31.33 -18.74 -16.52
CA MET A 4 -32.12 -17.75 -17.25
C MET A 4 -33.36 -17.31 -16.47
N CYS A 5 -34.04 -18.25 -15.79
CA CYS A 5 -35.18 -17.94 -14.93
C CYS A 5 -34.76 -17.07 -13.75
N CYS A 6 -33.65 -17.41 -13.07
CA CYS A 6 -33.14 -16.63 -11.94
C CYS A 6 -32.73 -15.22 -12.39
N ARG A 7 -32.00 -15.10 -13.51
CA ARG A 7 -31.63 -13.80 -14.08
C ARG A 7 -32.86 -12.94 -14.42
N PHE A 8 -33.89 -13.53 -15.01
CA PHE A 8 -35.17 -12.85 -15.25
C PHE A 8 -35.83 -12.39 -13.95
N LEU A 9 -35.87 -13.23 -12.92
CA LEU A 9 -36.46 -12.89 -11.62
C LEU A 9 -35.67 -11.80 -10.88
N CYS A 10 -34.35 -11.79 -10.96
CA CYS A 10 -33.51 -10.69 -10.46
C CYS A 10 -33.89 -9.37 -11.14
N TYR A 11 -34.04 -9.38 -12.47
CA TYR A 11 -34.50 -8.20 -13.21
C TYR A 11 -35.93 -7.80 -12.81
N PHE A 12 -36.84 -8.76 -12.71
CA PHE A 12 -38.22 -8.54 -12.29
C PHE A 12 -38.31 -7.83 -10.93
N CYS A 13 -37.50 -8.24 -9.94
CA CYS A 13 -37.43 -7.58 -8.64
C CYS A 13 -37.02 -6.10 -8.75
N ARG A 14 -36.13 -5.75 -9.68
CA ARG A 14 -35.63 -4.37 -9.87
C ARG A 14 -36.64 -3.44 -10.56
N THR A 15 -37.64 -3.98 -11.25
CA THR A 15 -38.62 -3.15 -12.00
C THR A 15 -39.58 -2.39 -11.10
N SER A 16 -39.94 -2.91 -9.93
CA SER A 16 -40.80 -2.20 -8.98
C SER A 16 -40.70 -2.76 -7.56
N ARG A 17 -40.93 -1.91 -6.55
CA ARG A 17 -41.02 -2.34 -5.14
C ARG A 17 -42.16 -3.33 -4.88
N GLN A 18 -43.24 -3.28 -5.67
CA GLN A 18 -44.35 -4.23 -5.57
C GLN A 18 -43.93 -5.62 -6.04
N ASN A 19 -43.20 -5.71 -7.15
CA ASN A 19 -42.65 -6.96 -7.67
C ASN A 19 -41.64 -7.56 -6.70
N GLN A 20 -40.78 -6.71 -6.12
CA GLN A 20 -39.85 -7.11 -5.08
C GLN A 20 -40.57 -7.72 -3.87
N ARG A 21 -41.63 -7.06 -3.37
CA ARG A 21 -42.46 -7.56 -2.27
C ARG A 21 -43.15 -8.90 -2.61
N ALA A 22 -43.68 -9.05 -3.82
CA ALA A 22 -44.29 -10.30 -4.26
C ALA A 22 -43.26 -11.45 -4.28
N MET A 23 -42.02 -11.17 -4.72
CA MET A 23 -40.95 -12.17 -4.67
C MET A 23 -40.50 -12.49 -3.25
N PHE A 24 -40.51 -11.51 -2.33
CA PHE A 24 -40.16 -11.70 -0.93
C PHE A 24 -41.09 -12.69 -0.21
N GLU A 25 -42.35 -12.80 -0.61
CA GLU A 25 -43.29 -13.80 -0.05
C GLU A 25 -42.80 -15.24 -0.29
N HIS A 26 -41.99 -15.45 -1.34
CA HIS A 26 -41.39 -16.73 -1.70
C HIS A 26 -39.96 -16.91 -1.19
N LEU A 27 -39.44 -15.98 -0.37
CA LEU A 27 -38.06 -15.99 0.11
C LEU A 27 -37.66 -17.31 0.77
N SER A 28 -38.51 -17.87 1.64
CA SER A 28 -38.18 -19.10 2.37
C SER A 28 -37.91 -20.29 1.44
N TYR A 29 -38.64 -20.37 0.31
CA TYR A 29 -38.45 -21.40 -0.71
C TYR A 29 -37.18 -21.17 -1.53
N LEU A 30 -36.87 -19.90 -1.86
CA LEU A 30 -35.62 -19.55 -2.54
C LEU A 30 -34.41 -19.91 -1.68
N LEU A 31 -34.50 -19.68 -0.36
CA LEU A 31 -33.44 -20.01 0.59
C LEU A 31 -33.27 -21.51 0.84
N GLU A 32 -34.27 -22.36 0.58
CA GLU A 32 -34.09 -23.83 0.66
C GLU A 32 -33.24 -24.36 -0.50
N ASN A 33 -33.18 -23.58 -1.57
CA ASN A 33 -32.56 -23.91 -2.85
C ASN A 33 -31.31 -23.05 -3.12
N SER A 34 -30.81 -22.32 -2.11
CA SER A 34 -29.79 -21.29 -2.29
C SER A 34 -28.39 -21.81 -2.56
N SER A 35 -28.08 -23.07 -2.23
CA SER A 35 -26.76 -23.68 -2.46
C SER A 35 -26.52 -24.12 -3.91
N MET A 36 -27.51 -23.96 -4.80
CA MET A 36 -27.36 -24.35 -6.19
C MET A 36 -26.46 -23.38 -6.96
N LEU A 37 -25.48 -23.94 -7.67
CA LEU A 37 -24.64 -23.24 -8.66
C LEU A 37 -23.76 -22.12 -8.06
N LEU A 38 -23.42 -22.21 -6.76
CA LEU A 38 -22.64 -21.17 -6.09
C LEU A 38 -21.13 -21.27 -6.37
N ALA A 39 -20.62 -22.46 -6.68
CA ALA A 39 -19.20 -22.69 -7.00
C ALA A 39 -18.76 -22.18 -8.39
N ARG A 40 -19.65 -21.50 -9.13
CA ARG A 40 -19.43 -21.01 -10.49
C ARG A 40 -19.47 -19.48 -10.56
N PRO A 41 -18.32 -18.80 -10.63
CA PRO A 41 -18.24 -17.34 -10.72
C PRO A 41 -19.06 -16.75 -11.87
N SER A 42 -19.07 -17.38 -13.04
CA SER A 42 -19.81 -16.93 -14.24
C SER A 42 -21.32 -16.79 -14.01
N LEU A 43 -21.87 -17.53 -13.04
CA LEU A 43 -23.29 -17.56 -12.74
C LEU A 43 -23.71 -16.54 -11.67
N ARG A 44 -22.79 -15.69 -11.18
CA ARG A 44 -23.09 -14.63 -10.21
C ARG A 44 -24.21 -13.72 -10.75
N GLY A 45 -25.25 -13.51 -9.93
CA GLY A 45 -26.44 -12.76 -10.31
C GLY A 45 -27.54 -13.59 -10.98
N SER A 46 -27.30 -14.90 -11.16
CA SER A 46 -28.23 -15.83 -11.83
C SER A 46 -28.49 -17.11 -11.02
N CYS A 47 -28.22 -17.10 -9.71
CA CYS A 47 -28.50 -18.22 -8.81
C CYS A 47 -29.76 -17.95 -7.95
N PRO A 48 -30.40 -18.97 -7.36
CA PRO A 48 -31.55 -18.77 -6.46
C PRO A 48 -31.25 -17.84 -5.27
N LEU A 49 -30.01 -17.88 -4.76
CA LEU A 49 -29.54 -16.94 -3.72
C LEU A 49 -29.54 -15.48 -4.21
N ASP A 50 -29.22 -15.23 -5.47
CA ASP A 50 -29.24 -13.88 -6.05
C ASP A 50 -30.66 -13.34 -6.23
N VAL A 51 -31.63 -14.23 -6.49
CA VAL A 51 -33.05 -13.87 -6.53
C VAL A 51 -33.55 -13.55 -5.12
N ALA A 52 -33.18 -14.36 -4.13
CA ALA A 52 -33.48 -14.09 -2.72
C ALA A 52 -32.92 -12.73 -2.30
N TYR A 53 -31.67 -12.43 -2.67
CA TYR A 53 -31.05 -11.13 -2.48
C TYR A 53 -31.83 -9.99 -3.18
N SER A 54 -32.13 -10.15 -4.47
CA SER A 54 -32.85 -9.12 -5.26
C SER A 54 -34.24 -8.83 -4.68
N SER A 55 -34.86 -9.80 -4.00
CA SER A 55 -36.17 -9.65 -3.35
C SER A 55 -36.16 -8.77 -2.09
N LEU A 56 -34.99 -8.40 -1.54
CA LEU A 56 -34.87 -7.55 -0.35
C LEU A 56 -33.93 -6.33 -0.53
N MET A 57 -33.10 -6.34 -1.58
CA MET A 57 -32.11 -5.30 -1.87
C MET A 57 -32.68 -3.87 -1.80
N ASP A 58 -31.96 -2.96 -1.14
CA ASP A 58 -32.27 -1.52 -1.00
C ASP A 58 -33.66 -1.20 -0.41
N ASN A 59 -34.27 -2.15 0.29
CA ASN A 59 -35.61 -2.02 0.84
C ASN A 59 -35.66 -2.23 2.36
N ASN A 60 -35.70 -1.12 3.11
CA ASN A 60 -35.71 -1.13 4.57
C ASN A 60 -36.92 -1.87 5.16
N GLU A 61 -38.10 -1.78 4.53
CA GLU A 61 -39.31 -2.45 5.03
C GLU A 61 -39.19 -3.98 4.94
N LEU A 62 -38.63 -4.49 3.84
CA LEU A 62 -38.46 -5.93 3.63
C LEU A 62 -37.31 -6.47 4.47
N ALA A 63 -36.24 -5.70 4.66
CA ALA A 63 -35.16 -6.06 5.57
C ALA A 63 -35.67 -6.23 7.02
N LEU A 64 -36.54 -5.35 7.49
CA LEU A 64 -37.19 -5.47 8.81
C LEU A 64 -38.22 -6.61 8.88
N ALA A 65 -38.78 -7.03 7.74
CA ALA A 65 -39.73 -8.15 7.66
C ALA A 65 -39.05 -9.53 7.64
N LEU A 66 -37.71 -9.59 7.63
CA LEU A 66 -36.96 -10.84 7.67
C LEU A 66 -37.23 -11.62 8.95
N ARG A 67 -37.39 -12.94 8.82
CA ARG A 67 -37.63 -13.82 9.97
C ARG A 67 -36.31 -14.46 10.42
N GLU A 68 -36.23 -14.78 11.71
CA GLU A 68 -35.09 -15.50 12.28
C GLU A 68 -34.80 -16.82 11.55
N THR A 69 -35.84 -17.54 11.13
CA THR A 69 -35.74 -18.78 10.37
C THR A 69 -35.04 -18.60 9.01
N ASN A 70 -35.14 -17.42 8.39
CA ASN A 70 -34.48 -17.14 7.11
C ASN A 70 -32.97 -16.99 7.30
N LEU A 71 -32.56 -16.23 8.31
CA LEU A 71 -31.14 -16.00 8.62
C LEU A 71 -30.47 -17.24 9.23
N GLU A 72 -31.18 -18.00 10.06
CA GLU A 72 -30.68 -19.25 10.63
C GLU A 72 -30.36 -20.29 9.54
N ARG A 73 -31.18 -20.34 8.48
CA ARG A 73 -30.95 -21.24 7.34
C ARG A 73 -29.65 -20.90 6.60
N ILE A 74 -29.42 -19.62 6.33
CA ILE A 74 -28.17 -19.17 5.71
C ILE A 74 -26.97 -19.44 6.63
N ALA A 75 -27.08 -19.18 7.92
CA ALA A 75 -26.04 -19.51 8.89
C ALA A 75 -25.75 -21.03 8.94
N MET A 76 -26.76 -21.88 8.74
CA MET A 76 -26.55 -23.33 8.63
C MET A 76 -25.75 -23.71 7.38
N TYR A 77 -26.05 -23.12 6.23
CA TYR A 77 -25.27 -23.39 5.01
C TYR A 77 -23.83 -22.87 5.13
N LEU A 78 -23.65 -21.66 5.65
CA LEU A 78 -22.32 -21.08 5.91
C LEU A 78 -21.50 -21.94 6.89
N SER A 79 -22.13 -22.49 7.92
CA SER A 79 -21.49 -23.42 8.87
C SER A 79 -20.98 -24.69 8.17
N ARG A 80 -21.71 -25.21 7.18
CA ARG A 80 -21.26 -26.36 6.37
C ARG A 80 -20.06 -26.02 5.51
N CYS A 81 -20.06 -24.85 4.85
CA CYS A 81 -18.92 -24.36 4.08
C CYS A 81 -17.65 -24.31 4.93
N GLY A 82 -17.74 -23.95 6.22
CA GLY A 82 -16.59 -23.94 7.12
C GLY A 82 -15.97 -25.32 7.44
N VAL A 83 -16.66 -26.44 7.20
CA VAL A 83 -16.20 -27.78 7.62
C VAL A 83 -16.22 -28.83 6.52
N GLN A 84 -16.69 -28.50 5.32
CA GLN A 84 -16.79 -29.41 4.19
C GLN A 84 -16.01 -28.87 2.99
N SER A 85 -15.23 -29.74 2.36
CA SER A 85 -14.57 -29.47 1.09
C SER A 85 -15.60 -29.40 -0.04
N ASN A 86 -15.35 -28.52 -1.02
CA ASN A 86 -16.23 -28.39 -2.18
C ASN A 86 -15.99 -29.52 -3.18
N ALA A 87 -16.96 -30.43 -3.32
CA ALA A 87 -16.83 -31.59 -4.21
C ALA A 87 -16.74 -31.21 -5.70
N GLU A 88 -17.39 -30.13 -6.13
CA GLU A 88 -17.35 -29.65 -7.53
C GLU A 88 -15.95 -29.11 -7.86
N LEU A 89 -15.31 -28.39 -6.93
CA LEU A 89 -13.94 -27.91 -7.12
C LEU A 89 -12.93 -29.08 -7.15
N LEU A 90 -13.10 -30.08 -6.28
CA LEU A 90 -12.23 -31.26 -6.28
C LEU A 90 -12.32 -32.04 -7.59
N GLU A 91 -13.52 -32.16 -8.16
CA GLU A 91 -13.73 -32.80 -9.47
C GLU A 91 -13.05 -32.03 -10.61
N LYS A 92 -13.02 -30.69 -10.51
CA LYS A 92 -12.32 -29.80 -11.45
C LYS A 92 -10.79 -29.75 -11.26
N GLY A 93 -10.23 -30.49 -10.30
CA GLY A 93 -8.78 -30.56 -10.08
C GLY A 93 -8.20 -29.51 -9.12
N TYR A 94 -9.05 -28.78 -8.38
CA TYR A 94 -8.61 -27.86 -7.34
C TYR A 94 -8.11 -28.61 -6.09
N PRO A 95 -7.16 -28.02 -5.32
CA PRO A 95 -6.64 -28.65 -4.12
C PRO A 95 -7.65 -28.69 -2.97
N ASP A 96 -7.63 -29.78 -2.20
CA ASP A 96 -8.45 -29.91 -0.99
C ASP A 96 -7.88 -29.09 0.17
N ILE A 97 -8.54 -27.99 0.51
CA ILE A 97 -8.21 -27.15 1.66
C ILE A 97 -9.04 -27.48 2.91
N GLY A 98 -10.01 -28.41 2.84
CA GLY A 98 -10.83 -28.87 3.97
C GLY A 98 -12.03 -27.99 4.33
N TRP A 99 -12.32 -26.96 3.54
CA TRP A 99 -13.47 -26.05 3.69
C TRP A 99 -13.74 -25.32 2.37
N ASP A 100 -14.85 -24.58 2.28
CA ASP A 100 -15.30 -23.89 1.07
C ASP A 100 -15.39 -22.36 1.26
N PRO A 101 -14.36 -21.61 0.82
CA PRO A 101 -14.38 -20.14 0.84
C PRO A 101 -15.25 -19.54 -0.27
N VAL A 102 -15.47 -20.26 -1.38
CA VAL A 102 -16.15 -19.73 -2.58
C VAL A 102 -17.64 -19.60 -2.32
N GLU A 103 -18.29 -20.69 -1.90
CA GLU A 103 -19.71 -20.62 -1.53
C GLU A 103 -19.92 -19.80 -0.25
N GLY A 104 -18.96 -19.87 0.67
CA GLY A 104 -18.97 -19.12 1.92
C GLY A 104 -19.08 -17.61 1.70
N GLU A 105 -18.31 -17.03 0.77
CA GLU A 105 -18.38 -15.61 0.40
C GLU A 105 -19.79 -15.22 -0.04
N ARG A 106 -20.47 -16.06 -0.82
CA ARG A 106 -21.81 -15.76 -1.37
C ARG A 106 -22.87 -15.68 -0.27
N PHE A 107 -22.78 -16.54 0.74
CA PHE A 107 -23.66 -16.48 1.90
C PHE A 107 -23.37 -15.26 2.79
N LEU A 108 -22.09 -14.90 2.96
CA LEU A 108 -21.70 -13.69 3.68
C LEU A 108 -22.22 -12.42 2.99
N ASP A 109 -22.12 -12.34 1.66
CA ASP A 109 -22.64 -11.22 0.87
C ASP A 109 -24.16 -11.10 1.02
N PHE A 110 -24.91 -12.21 1.01
CA PHE A 110 -26.36 -12.18 1.30
C PHE A 110 -26.65 -11.62 2.71
N LEU A 111 -25.93 -12.07 3.74
CA LEU A 111 -26.10 -11.57 5.11
C LEU A 111 -25.75 -10.07 5.20
N ARG A 112 -24.74 -9.62 4.45
CA ARG A 112 -24.31 -8.22 4.40
C ARG A 112 -25.45 -7.30 3.99
N PHE A 113 -26.22 -7.69 2.98
CA PHE A 113 -27.38 -6.93 2.52
C PHE A 113 -28.59 -7.02 3.46
N CYS A 114 -28.70 -8.07 4.27
CA CYS A 114 -29.74 -8.17 5.29
C CYS A 114 -29.49 -7.21 6.46
N VAL A 115 -28.22 -6.91 6.77
CA VAL A 115 -27.84 -6.06 7.91
C VAL A 115 -27.54 -4.62 7.52
N TRP A 116 -27.34 -4.32 6.24
CA TRP A 116 -26.95 -2.99 5.76
C TRP A 116 -27.75 -2.57 4.54
N VAL A 117 -28.55 -1.52 4.68
CA VAL A 117 -29.45 -1.04 3.63
C VAL A 117 -29.37 0.47 3.52
N ASN A 118 -29.22 1.01 2.32
CA ASN A 118 -29.18 2.46 2.05
C ASN A 118 -28.15 3.26 2.89
N GLY A 119 -27.07 2.64 3.33
CA GLY A 119 -26.03 3.30 4.14
C GLY A 119 -26.24 3.23 5.65
N GLU A 120 -27.27 2.52 6.11
CA GLU A 120 -27.61 2.38 7.52
C GLU A 120 -27.61 0.90 7.95
N SER A 121 -27.28 0.66 9.22
CA SER A 121 -27.31 -0.68 9.81
C SER A 121 -28.71 -1.02 10.32
N VAL A 122 -29.22 -2.20 9.97
CA VAL A 122 -30.47 -2.74 10.49
C VAL A 122 -30.17 -3.47 11.80
N GLU A 123 -30.25 -2.76 12.94
CA GLU A 123 -29.78 -3.26 14.24
C GLU A 123 -30.39 -4.62 14.64
N GLU A 124 -31.67 -4.87 14.37
CA GLU A 124 -32.33 -6.13 14.74
C GLU A 124 -31.70 -7.32 14.00
N ASN A 125 -31.49 -7.17 12.69
CA ASN A 125 -30.84 -8.17 11.86
C ASN A 125 -29.37 -8.33 12.23
N ALA A 126 -28.63 -7.23 12.43
CA ALA A 126 -27.23 -7.25 12.81
C ALA A 126 -27.00 -8.04 14.13
N ASN A 127 -27.80 -7.74 15.16
CA ASN A 127 -27.72 -8.42 16.45
C ASN A 127 -28.03 -9.92 16.32
N LEU A 128 -28.99 -10.29 15.47
CA LEU A 128 -29.32 -11.68 15.23
C LEU A 128 -28.22 -12.40 14.45
N VAL A 129 -27.68 -11.78 13.39
CA VAL A 129 -26.58 -12.35 12.59
C VAL A 129 -25.35 -12.59 13.46
N VAL A 130 -24.93 -11.60 14.27
CA VAL A 130 -23.81 -11.78 15.21
C VAL A 130 -24.07 -12.95 16.16
N ARG A 131 -25.30 -13.05 16.69
CA ARG A 131 -25.70 -14.15 17.59
C ARG A 131 -25.67 -15.53 16.91
N LEU A 132 -26.09 -15.61 15.65
CA LEU A 132 -26.07 -16.86 14.88
C LEU A 132 -24.63 -17.29 14.57
N LEU A 133 -23.76 -16.35 14.18
CA LEU A 133 -22.35 -16.63 13.88
C LEU A 133 -21.58 -17.11 15.12
N ILE A 134 -21.77 -16.49 16.30
CA ILE A 134 -21.08 -16.95 17.53
C ILE A 134 -21.59 -18.29 18.05
N ARG A 135 -22.85 -18.66 17.74
CA ARG A 135 -23.42 -19.97 18.10
C ARG A 135 -22.90 -21.10 17.21
N ARG A 136 -22.38 -20.75 16.02
CA ARG A 136 -21.85 -21.67 15.02
C ARG A 136 -20.46 -21.16 14.59
N PRO A 137 -19.42 -21.36 15.41
CA PRO A 137 -18.09 -20.82 15.12
C PRO A 137 -17.51 -21.34 13.80
N GLU A 138 -18.06 -22.42 13.23
CA GLU A 138 -17.71 -22.91 11.91
C GLU A 138 -17.91 -21.87 10.81
N CYS A 139 -18.89 -20.97 10.95
CA CYS A 139 -19.18 -19.89 10.00
C CYS A 139 -18.04 -18.86 9.87
N LEU A 140 -17.13 -18.79 10.85
CA LEU A 140 -16.04 -17.82 10.87
C LEU A 140 -14.84 -18.26 10.00
N GLY A 141 -14.90 -19.47 9.43
CA GLY A 141 -13.79 -20.10 8.76
C GLY A 141 -12.71 -20.63 9.72
N PRO A 142 -11.75 -21.42 9.23
CA PRO A 142 -10.75 -22.08 10.07
C PRO A 142 -9.83 -21.16 10.85
N ALA A 143 -9.54 -19.95 10.35
CA ALA A 143 -8.54 -19.07 10.96
C ALA A 143 -9.07 -18.25 12.15
N LEU A 144 -10.37 -17.95 12.17
CA LEU A 144 -11.02 -17.15 13.21
C LEU A 144 -11.81 -17.97 14.23
N ARG A 145 -11.84 -19.30 14.08
CA ARG A 145 -12.50 -20.21 15.03
C ARG A 145 -11.49 -20.96 15.90
N GLY A 146 -11.78 -21.13 17.19
CA GLY A 146 -10.99 -21.96 18.10
C GLY A 146 -9.54 -21.49 18.26
N GLU A 147 -8.58 -22.41 18.13
CA GLU A 147 -7.13 -22.13 18.12
C GLU A 147 -6.61 -21.69 16.74
N GLY A 148 -7.47 -21.10 15.91
CA GLY A 148 -7.10 -20.61 14.59
C GLY A 148 -5.96 -19.58 14.63
N GLY A 149 -5.20 -19.48 13.54
CA GLY A 149 -4.01 -18.64 13.47
C GLY A 149 -4.25 -17.13 13.31
N GLY A 150 -5.49 -16.66 13.41
CA GLY A 150 -5.85 -15.24 13.27
C GLY A 150 -6.04 -14.77 11.83
N LEU A 151 -6.61 -13.57 11.67
CA LEU A 151 -6.92 -12.99 10.37
C LEU A 151 -5.64 -12.69 9.57
N PHE A 152 -4.60 -12.17 10.23
CA PHE A 152 -3.36 -11.82 9.54
C PHE A 152 -2.71 -13.02 8.87
N LYS A 153 -2.65 -14.16 9.58
CA LYS A 153 -2.11 -15.39 9.02
C LYS A 153 -2.93 -15.87 7.83
N ALA A 154 -4.25 -15.83 7.92
CA ALA A 154 -5.14 -16.26 6.85
C ALA A 154 -4.96 -15.46 5.56
N VAL A 155 -4.85 -14.13 5.68
CA VAL A 155 -4.61 -13.24 4.52
C VAL A 155 -3.21 -13.48 3.96
N LYS A 156 -2.18 -13.61 4.80
CA LYS A 156 -0.81 -13.90 4.34
C LYS A 156 -0.70 -15.26 3.63
N ASP A 157 -1.36 -16.28 4.16
CA ASP A 157 -1.42 -17.62 3.53
C ASP A 157 -2.19 -17.56 2.20
N GLY A 158 -3.25 -16.75 2.10
CA GLY A 158 -4.00 -16.49 0.86
C GLY A 158 -3.16 -15.79 -0.21
N ILE A 159 -2.41 -14.74 0.15
CA ILE A 159 -1.47 -14.05 -0.76
C ILE A 159 -0.44 -15.04 -1.28
N LYS A 160 0.19 -15.81 -0.38
CA LYS A 160 1.19 -16.80 -0.74
C LYS A 160 0.61 -17.86 -1.69
N MET A 161 -0.60 -18.35 -1.44
CA MET A 161 -1.26 -19.33 -2.30
C MET A 161 -1.53 -18.76 -3.70
N SER A 162 -2.04 -17.54 -3.79
CA SER A 162 -2.28 -16.84 -5.07
C SER A 162 -0.98 -16.67 -5.87
N GLN A 163 0.11 -16.25 -5.21
CA GLN A 163 1.44 -16.15 -5.82
C GLN A 163 1.99 -17.51 -6.30
N GLN A 164 1.80 -18.57 -5.52
CA GLN A 164 2.23 -19.92 -5.88
C GLN A 164 1.44 -20.48 -7.07
N ILE A 165 0.14 -20.19 -7.16
CA ILE A 165 -0.70 -20.59 -8.29
C ILE A 165 -0.14 -19.99 -9.58
N ILE A 166 0.14 -18.69 -9.61
CA ILE A 166 0.68 -18.04 -10.82
C ILE A 166 2.09 -18.52 -11.14
N THR A 167 2.95 -18.65 -10.12
CA THR A 167 4.32 -19.16 -10.28
C THR A 167 4.34 -20.58 -10.86
N ALA A 168 3.34 -21.41 -10.55
CA ALA A 168 3.23 -22.77 -11.09
C ALA A 168 2.82 -22.80 -12.56
N ARG A 169 2.21 -21.72 -13.07
CA ARG A 169 1.62 -21.66 -14.42
C ARG A 169 2.47 -20.88 -15.40
N ASP A 170 3.00 -19.74 -14.97
CA ASP A 170 3.85 -18.87 -15.76
C ASP A 170 5.25 -18.74 -15.14
N GLY A 171 6.24 -19.26 -15.87
CA GLY A 171 7.64 -19.18 -15.48
C GLY A 171 8.22 -17.75 -15.53
N ASN A 172 7.64 -16.86 -16.34
CA ASN A 172 8.07 -15.45 -16.41
C ASN A 172 7.57 -14.67 -15.19
N SER A 173 6.28 -14.83 -14.83
CA SER A 173 5.71 -14.31 -13.59
C SER A 173 6.46 -14.79 -12.34
N ALA A 174 6.96 -16.03 -12.34
CA ALA A 174 7.81 -16.53 -11.26
C ALA A 174 9.11 -15.72 -11.09
N HIS A 175 9.75 -15.36 -12.20
CA HIS A 175 10.97 -14.56 -12.18
C HIS A 175 10.70 -13.12 -11.74
N PHE A 176 9.60 -12.51 -12.22
CA PHE A 176 9.18 -11.17 -11.81
C PHE A 176 8.85 -11.09 -10.31
N LEU A 177 8.03 -12.03 -9.80
CA LEU A 177 7.71 -12.09 -8.37
C LEU A 177 8.95 -12.35 -7.51
N SER A 178 9.88 -13.19 -7.97
CA SER A 178 11.16 -13.40 -7.30
C SER A 178 12.05 -12.14 -7.32
N ALA A 179 11.99 -11.33 -8.37
CA ALA A 179 12.73 -10.07 -8.45
C ALA A 179 12.10 -8.96 -7.58
N MET A 180 10.78 -8.99 -7.38
CA MET A 180 10.06 -8.08 -6.48
C MET A 180 10.32 -8.38 -4.98
N MET A 181 10.76 -9.60 -4.65
CA MET A 181 11.06 -10.02 -3.28
C MET A 181 12.54 -9.84 -2.92
N ASP A 182 12.82 -9.31 -1.72
CA ASP A 182 14.20 -9.06 -1.26
C ASP A 182 14.97 -10.38 -1.01
N ASP A 183 16.26 -10.40 -1.40
CA ASP A 183 17.18 -11.55 -1.56
C ASP A 183 17.51 -12.36 -0.28
N ASP A 184 16.84 -12.12 0.86
CA ASP A 184 17.29 -12.66 2.17
C ASP A 184 16.53 -13.89 2.71
N SER A 185 15.39 -14.31 2.12
CA SER A 185 14.74 -15.59 2.44
C SER A 185 13.55 -15.98 1.55
N ASP A 186 12.82 -15.01 0.99
CA ASP A 186 11.47 -15.22 0.45
C ASP A 186 11.42 -15.83 -0.97
N GLY A 187 12.44 -15.61 -1.81
CA GLY A 187 12.43 -16.12 -3.20
C GLY A 187 12.37 -17.65 -3.33
N ARG A 188 12.79 -18.41 -2.30
CA ARG A 188 12.66 -19.88 -2.29
C ARG A 188 11.29 -20.38 -1.81
N ILE A 189 10.48 -19.52 -1.19
CA ILE A 189 9.19 -19.87 -0.58
C ILE A 189 8.11 -20.12 -1.64
N LEU A 190 8.24 -19.50 -2.82
CA LEU A 190 7.35 -19.71 -3.97
C LEU A 190 7.45 -21.13 -4.54
N TYR A 191 8.60 -21.78 -4.44
CA TYR A 191 8.85 -23.09 -5.04
C TYR A 191 8.51 -24.29 -4.14
N GLN A 192 8.17 -24.06 -2.87
CA GLN A 192 7.80 -25.10 -1.91
C GLN A 192 6.31 -25.01 -1.57
N SER A 193 5.47 -25.42 -2.52
CA SER A 193 4.03 -25.54 -2.30
C SER A 193 3.67 -26.85 -1.60
N LYS A 194 2.72 -26.80 -0.67
CA LYS A 194 2.08 -27.98 -0.07
C LYS A 194 1.11 -28.65 -1.04
N TYR A 195 0.60 -27.90 -2.02
CA TYR A 195 -0.45 -28.31 -2.94
C TYR A 195 0.11 -28.42 -4.37
N ASP A 196 -0.42 -29.36 -5.13
CA ASP A 196 -0.12 -29.47 -6.57
C ASP A 196 -1.10 -28.57 -7.33
N PHE A 197 -0.57 -27.60 -8.08
CA PHE A 197 -1.35 -26.64 -8.86
C PHE A 197 -1.33 -26.94 -10.36
N ASN A 198 -0.64 -28.00 -10.79
CA ASN A 198 -0.57 -28.39 -12.21
C ASN A 198 -1.90 -28.98 -12.73
N THR A 199 -2.83 -29.29 -11.83
CA THR A 199 -4.14 -29.89 -12.15
C THR A 199 -5.25 -28.86 -12.29
N LEU A 200 -4.94 -27.56 -12.19
CA LEU A 200 -5.93 -26.49 -12.24
C LEU A 200 -6.51 -26.32 -13.65
N PRO A 201 -7.81 -25.92 -13.77
CA PRO A 201 -8.41 -25.54 -15.05
C PRO A 201 -7.67 -24.36 -15.73
N PRO A 202 -7.74 -24.21 -17.06
CA PRO A 202 -7.19 -23.05 -17.80
C PRO A 202 -7.66 -21.68 -17.24
N GLU A 203 -6.86 -20.62 -17.39
CA GLU A 203 -7.23 -19.25 -16.93
C GLU A 203 -8.39 -18.67 -17.73
N ASP A 204 -8.47 -19.02 -19.01
CA ASP A 204 -9.55 -18.60 -19.91
C ASP A 204 -10.90 -19.26 -19.57
N ASP A 205 -10.95 -20.18 -18.60
CA ASP A 205 -12.20 -20.74 -18.10
C ASP A 205 -12.97 -19.63 -17.36
N GLU A 206 -14.20 -19.32 -17.82
CA GLU A 206 -15.09 -18.34 -17.18
C GLU A 206 -15.38 -18.64 -15.69
N ASP A 207 -15.22 -19.90 -15.28
CA ASP A 207 -15.37 -20.37 -13.89
C ASP A 207 -14.01 -20.64 -13.21
N TYR A 208 -12.91 -20.09 -13.73
CA TYR A 208 -11.61 -20.15 -13.08
C TYR A 208 -11.63 -19.43 -11.72
N ILE A 209 -10.98 -20.03 -10.72
CA ILE A 209 -10.95 -19.52 -9.35
C ILE A 209 -9.51 -19.53 -8.85
N ASP A 210 -8.98 -18.36 -8.53
CA ASP A 210 -7.80 -18.27 -7.67
C ASP A 210 -8.21 -18.64 -6.23
N MET A 211 -7.80 -19.82 -5.77
CA MET A 211 -8.11 -20.30 -4.41
C MET A 211 -7.51 -19.41 -3.32
N GLY A 212 -6.34 -18.80 -3.55
CA GLY A 212 -5.77 -17.81 -2.63
C GLY A 212 -6.64 -16.57 -2.54
N GLY A 213 -7.04 -16.05 -3.72
CA GLY A 213 -8.03 -14.97 -3.87
C GLY A 213 -9.34 -15.25 -3.15
N ALA A 214 -9.91 -16.44 -3.33
CA ALA A 214 -11.16 -16.86 -2.69
C ALA A 214 -11.07 -16.87 -1.16
N ILE A 215 -9.96 -17.34 -0.59
CA ILE A 215 -9.71 -17.30 0.86
C ILE A 215 -9.72 -15.85 1.36
N MET A 216 -9.01 -14.94 0.67
CA MET A 216 -8.99 -13.53 1.04
C MET A 216 -10.36 -12.86 0.89
N ASN A 217 -11.10 -13.16 -0.18
CA ASN A 217 -12.46 -12.67 -0.41
C ASN A 217 -13.41 -13.11 0.72
N PHE A 218 -13.34 -14.37 1.15
CA PHE A 218 -14.12 -14.87 2.27
C PHE A 218 -13.86 -14.08 3.56
N TYR A 219 -12.58 -13.95 3.96
CA TYR A 219 -12.25 -13.24 5.20
C TYR A 219 -12.51 -11.74 5.12
N ALA A 220 -12.27 -11.11 3.97
CA ALA A 220 -12.64 -9.71 3.74
C ALA A 220 -14.16 -9.51 3.82
N GLY A 221 -14.94 -10.39 3.20
CA GLY A 221 -16.42 -10.36 3.26
C GLY A 221 -16.95 -10.60 4.67
N LEU A 222 -16.33 -11.50 5.44
CA LEU A 222 -16.68 -11.75 6.84
C LEU A 222 -16.40 -10.52 7.71
N VAL A 223 -15.22 -9.91 7.56
CA VAL A 223 -14.83 -8.71 8.33
C VAL A 223 -15.72 -7.51 7.95
N ASP A 224 -16.05 -7.34 6.67
CA ASP A 224 -16.98 -6.30 6.21
C ASP A 224 -18.38 -6.50 6.81
N LEU A 225 -18.92 -7.73 6.79
CA LEU A 225 -20.19 -8.08 7.43
C LEU A 225 -20.17 -7.73 8.92
N LEU A 226 -19.14 -8.17 9.64
CA LEU A 226 -19.01 -7.90 11.07
C LEU A 226 -18.86 -6.41 11.37
N GLY A 227 -18.20 -5.65 10.50
CA GLY A 227 -18.05 -4.18 10.61
C GLY A 227 -19.38 -3.44 10.43
N ARG A 228 -20.22 -3.91 9.50
CA ARG A 228 -21.59 -3.39 9.29
C ARG A 228 -22.56 -3.79 10.39
N CYS A 229 -22.32 -4.93 11.03
CA CYS A 229 -23.05 -5.36 12.22
C CYS A 229 -22.68 -4.57 13.48
N ALA A 230 -21.57 -3.83 13.47
CA ALA A 230 -21.16 -3.04 14.63
C ALA A 230 -22.18 -1.93 14.90
N PRO A 231 -22.52 -1.65 16.18
CA PRO A 231 -23.44 -0.57 16.53
C PRO A 231 -22.82 0.81 16.25
N ASP A 232 -23.67 1.80 16.00
CA ASP A 232 -23.22 3.18 15.73
C ASP A 232 -22.52 3.81 16.93
N ALA A 233 -21.58 4.72 16.64
CA ALA A 233 -20.81 5.43 17.66
C ALA A 233 -21.70 6.23 18.62
N GLU A 234 -22.81 6.80 18.14
CA GLU A 234 -23.78 7.53 18.95
C GLU A 234 -24.57 6.59 19.89
N THR A 235 -25.01 5.44 19.38
CA THR A 235 -25.70 4.40 20.16
C THR A 235 -24.77 3.80 21.23
N ILE A 236 -23.47 3.75 20.99
CA ILE A 236 -22.49 3.36 22.00
C ILE A 236 -22.36 4.45 23.07
N LYS A 237 -22.30 5.73 22.68
CA LYS A 237 -22.23 6.86 23.63
C LYS A 237 -23.45 6.97 24.53
N SER A 238 -24.63 6.55 24.05
CA SER A 238 -25.86 6.52 24.86
C SER A 238 -25.87 5.43 25.93
N GLY A 239 -24.87 4.54 25.97
CA GLY A 239 -24.67 3.58 27.04
C GLY A 239 -25.56 2.34 26.99
N ARG A 240 -26.15 2.02 25.82
CA ARG A 240 -27.01 0.84 25.65
C ARG A 240 -26.21 -0.46 25.88
N SER A 241 -26.63 -1.27 26.85
CA SER A 241 -25.91 -2.47 27.28
C SER A 241 -25.71 -3.51 26.17
N ASP A 242 -26.71 -3.66 25.29
CA ASP A 242 -26.65 -4.62 24.18
C ASP A 242 -25.62 -4.20 23.13
N SER A 243 -25.55 -2.92 22.79
CA SER A 243 -24.57 -2.36 21.85
C SER A 243 -23.13 -2.48 22.39
N ILE A 244 -22.93 -2.22 23.69
CA ILE A 244 -21.62 -2.40 24.34
C ILE A 244 -21.20 -3.88 24.30
N ARG A 245 -22.13 -4.80 24.58
CA ARG A 245 -21.87 -6.24 24.53
C ARG A 245 -21.56 -6.71 23.11
N ALA A 246 -22.32 -6.27 22.11
CA ALA A 246 -22.08 -6.60 20.70
C ALA A 246 -20.69 -6.12 20.28
N ARG A 247 -20.32 -4.88 20.62
CA ARG A 247 -18.98 -4.33 20.34
C ARG A 247 -17.86 -5.13 21.01
N ALA A 248 -18.05 -5.56 22.26
CA ALA A 248 -17.08 -6.38 22.97
C ALA A 248 -16.89 -7.76 22.30
N ILE A 249 -17.98 -8.37 21.81
CA ILE A 249 -17.92 -9.62 21.05
C ILE A 249 -17.11 -9.42 19.76
N LEU A 250 -17.40 -8.37 18.99
CA LEU A 250 -16.68 -8.08 17.74
C LEU A 250 -15.18 -7.90 17.98
N ARG A 251 -14.79 -7.19 19.05
CA ARG A 251 -13.38 -7.04 19.46
C ARG A 251 -12.70 -8.35 19.86
N SER A 252 -13.46 -9.32 20.36
CA SER A 252 -12.93 -10.63 20.73
C SER A 252 -12.72 -11.56 19.52
N LEU A 253 -13.40 -11.31 18.40
CA LEU A 253 -13.31 -12.13 17.19
C LEU A 253 -12.13 -11.72 16.30
N VAL A 254 -11.89 -10.41 16.16
CA VAL A 254 -10.79 -9.88 15.34
C VAL A 254 -9.99 -8.88 16.15
N SER A 255 -8.72 -9.18 16.38
CA SER A 255 -7.82 -8.36 17.19
C SER A 255 -7.38 -7.09 16.46
N MET A 256 -7.05 -6.04 17.20
CA MET A 256 -6.48 -4.81 16.62
C MET A 256 -5.15 -5.09 15.91
N GLU A 257 -4.31 -5.94 16.51
CA GLU A 257 -3.01 -6.33 15.96
C GLU A 257 -3.13 -7.01 14.60
N ASP A 258 -4.14 -7.88 14.42
CA ASP A 258 -4.41 -8.50 13.12
C ASP A 258 -4.78 -7.45 12.05
N LEU A 259 -5.62 -6.47 12.41
CA LEU A 259 -6.06 -5.42 11.47
C LEU A 259 -4.86 -4.56 11.03
N GLU A 260 -4.03 -4.12 11.99
CA GLU A 260 -2.83 -3.32 11.70
C GLU A 260 -1.89 -4.07 10.76
N LYS A 261 -1.59 -5.34 11.06
CA LYS A 261 -0.69 -6.14 10.24
C LYS A 261 -1.24 -6.43 8.85
N VAL A 262 -2.55 -6.64 8.69
CA VAL A 262 -3.17 -6.82 7.36
C VAL A 262 -3.14 -5.52 6.56
N LEU A 263 -3.41 -4.37 7.19
CA LEU A 263 -3.31 -3.07 6.52
C LEU A 263 -1.85 -2.76 6.10
N GLY A 264 -0.87 -3.27 6.84
CA GLY A 264 0.56 -3.15 6.52
C GLY A 264 1.07 -4.08 5.39
N LEU A 265 0.25 -4.99 4.86
CA LEU A 265 0.63 -5.82 3.73
C LEU A 265 0.71 -5.00 2.44
N SER A 266 1.74 -5.20 1.63
CA SER A 266 1.91 -4.50 0.36
C SER A 266 1.05 -5.09 -0.75
N PHE A 267 0.56 -4.24 -1.64
CA PHE A 267 -0.02 -4.68 -2.91
C PHE A 267 1.06 -5.15 -3.89
N ILE A 268 0.68 -6.08 -4.76
CA ILE A 268 1.44 -6.37 -5.98
C ILE A 268 0.92 -5.42 -7.05
N LEU A 269 1.80 -4.57 -7.57
CA LEU A 269 1.42 -3.63 -8.62
C LEU A 269 1.49 -4.34 -9.98
N PRO A 270 0.49 -4.13 -10.87
CA PRO A 270 0.59 -4.60 -12.24
C PRO A 270 1.85 -4.01 -12.90
N ALA A 271 2.63 -4.85 -13.59
CA ALA A 271 3.69 -4.37 -14.45
C ALA A 271 3.05 -3.51 -15.56
N GLY A 272 3.68 -2.40 -15.92
CA GLY A 272 3.10 -1.44 -16.88
C GLY A 272 2.73 -2.09 -18.23
N PRO A 273 1.94 -1.39 -19.06
CA PRO A 273 1.34 -1.92 -20.30
C PRO A 273 2.34 -2.33 -21.41
N ALA A 274 3.65 -2.35 -21.13
CA ALA A 274 4.68 -2.78 -22.08
C ALA A 274 4.86 -4.31 -22.16
N MET A 275 4.27 -5.09 -21.25
CA MET A 275 4.54 -6.54 -21.11
C MET A 275 3.40 -7.47 -21.57
N SER A 276 2.21 -6.96 -21.87
CA SER A 276 1.10 -7.80 -22.39
C SER A 276 1.10 -7.91 -23.93
N ALA A 277 2.07 -7.31 -24.63
CA ALA A 277 2.06 -7.20 -26.09
C ALA A 277 2.54 -8.46 -26.85
N ASP A 278 3.08 -9.48 -26.17
CA ASP A 278 3.70 -10.62 -26.86
C ASP A 278 2.78 -11.84 -27.07
N THR A 279 1.49 -11.77 -26.68
CA THR A 279 0.52 -12.82 -27.05
C THR A 279 -0.09 -12.53 -28.43
N GLU A 280 0.74 -12.48 -29.47
CA GLU A 280 0.28 -12.68 -30.84
C GLU A 280 -0.16 -14.15 -31.01
N SER A 281 -1.44 -14.43 -30.77
CA SER A 281 -2.07 -15.62 -31.35
C SER A 281 -3.47 -15.32 -31.89
N GLN A 282 -3.47 -15.10 -33.21
CA GLN A 282 -4.53 -15.35 -34.20
C GLN A 282 -5.72 -14.40 -34.25
N GLU A 283 -5.70 -13.61 -35.34
CA GLU A 283 -6.83 -12.93 -35.95
C GLU A 283 -8.10 -13.81 -35.98
N GLY A 284 -9.16 -13.31 -35.34
CA GLY A 284 -10.54 -13.73 -35.61
C GLY A 284 -11.32 -14.30 -34.43
N ASP A 285 -11.59 -13.50 -33.40
CA ASP A 285 -12.85 -13.66 -32.64
C ASP A 285 -13.30 -12.31 -32.02
N GLU A 286 -14.28 -11.66 -32.65
CA GLU A 286 -15.01 -10.53 -32.07
C GLU A 286 -15.94 -11.06 -30.98
N GLY A 287 -15.42 -11.31 -29.76
CA GLY A 287 -16.26 -11.82 -28.67
C GLY A 287 -15.62 -12.13 -27.32
N GLY A 288 -14.31 -11.96 -27.14
CA GLY A 288 -13.65 -12.21 -25.85
C GLY A 288 -14.03 -11.16 -24.80
N ALA A 289 -14.50 -11.60 -23.63
CA ALA A 289 -14.69 -10.74 -22.46
C ALA A 289 -13.35 -10.08 -22.07
N PRO A 290 -13.36 -8.82 -21.57
CA PRO A 290 -12.13 -8.17 -21.15
C PRO A 290 -11.46 -9.01 -20.05
N GLU A 291 -10.22 -9.44 -20.29
CA GLU A 291 -9.37 -10.09 -19.30
C GLU A 291 -9.31 -9.21 -18.05
N SER A 292 -9.51 -9.80 -16.87
CA SER A 292 -9.47 -9.04 -15.62
C SER A 292 -8.03 -8.68 -15.28
N ASP A 293 -7.68 -7.40 -15.45
CA ASP A 293 -6.38 -6.78 -15.12
C ASP A 293 -6.04 -6.79 -13.61
N MET A 294 -6.70 -7.61 -12.79
CA MET A 294 -6.48 -7.66 -11.35
C MET A 294 -5.26 -8.53 -11.03
N PRO A 295 -4.19 -7.96 -10.45
CA PRO A 295 -3.01 -8.73 -10.09
C PRO A 295 -3.34 -9.76 -9.00
N PRO A 296 -2.54 -10.83 -8.90
CA PRO A 296 -2.67 -11.78 -7.81
C PRO A 296 -2.50 -11.17 -6.43
N GLY A 297 -3.06 -11.86 -5.44
CA GLY A 297 -2.85 -11.54 -4.06
C GLY A 297 -3.85 -10.51 -3.53
N LEU A 298 -3.33 -9.54 -2.80
CA LEU A 298 -4.12 -8.59 -2.04
C LEU A 298 -4.76 -7.54 -2.95
N ASN A 299 -6.06 -7.36 -2.83
CA ASN A 299 -6.82 -6.36 -3.59
C ASN A 299 -7.23 -5.18 -2.72
N PRO A 300 -7.44 -3.97 -3.29
CA PRO A 300 -7.85 -2.80 -2.53
C PRO A 300 -9.19 -2.99 -1.79
N VAL A 301 -10.08 -3.83 -2.34
CA VAL A 301 -11.35 -4.20 -1.70
C VAL A 301 -11.11 -4.92 -0.37
N HIS A 302 -10.09 -5.78 -0.27
CA HIS A 302 -9.77 -6.47 0.98
C HIS A 302 -9.41 -5.47 2.07
N LYS A 303 -8.48 -4.54 1.81
CA LYS A 303 -8.10 -3.49 2.77
C LYS A 303 -9.27 -2.57 3.11
N SER A 304 -10.17 -2.28 2.16
CA SER A 304 -11.38 -1.49 2.43
C SER A 304 -12.27 -2.15 3.49
N SER A 305 -12.48 -3.46 3.41
CA SER A 305 -13.26 -4.21 4.41
C SER A 305 -12.63 -4.17 5.79
N ILE A 306 -11.30 -4.30 5.86
CA ILE A 306 -10.53 -4.21 7.11
C ILE A 306 -10.64 -2.80 7.71
N MET A 307 -10.52 -1.76 6.88
CA MET A 307 -10.64 -0.36 7.30
C MET A 307 -12.03 -0.05 7.85
N LEU A 308 -13.10 -0.55 7.21
CA LEU A 308 -14.48 -0.38 7.68
C LEU A 308 -14.65 -0.99 9.08
N PHE A 309 -14.15 -2.21 9.29
CA PHE A 309 -14.25 -2.86 10.59
C PHE A 309 -13.45 -2.11 11.67
N LEU A 310 -12.24 -1.68 11.34
CA LEU A 310 -11.40 -0.87 12.22
C LEU A 310 -12.15 0.39 12.68
N GLU A 311 -12.68 1.16 11.73
CA GLU A 311 -13.40 2.41 12.01
C GLU A 311 -14.65 2.17 12.88
N ARG A 312 -15.45 1.16 12.53
CA ARG A 312 -16.75 0.89 13.17
C ARG A 312 -16.60 0.25 14.55
N VAL A 313 -15.67 -0.68 14.74
CA VAL A 313 -15.55 -1.49 15.97
C VAL A 313 -14.56 -0.88 16.95
N TYR A 314 -13.36 -0.53 16.49
CA TYR A 314 -12.33 0.03 17.36
C TYR A 314 -12.42 1.55 17.41
N GLY A 315 -12.64 2.17 16.25
CA GLY A 315 -12.26 3.56 16.03
C GLY A 315 -10.73 3.70 16.09
N LEU A 316 -10.25 4.94 16.06
CA LEU A 316 -8.85 5.25 16.32
C LEU A 316 -8.72 5.79 17.75
N PRO A 317 -8.27 4.98 18.72
CA PRO A 317 -8.32 5.32 20.13
C PRO A 317 -7.27 6.36 20.55
N ASP A 318 -6.12 6.38 19.88
CA ASP A 318 -4.97 7.19 20.26
C ASP A 318 -4.11 7.59 19.04
N GLN A 319 -3.25 8.58 19.26
CA GLN A 319 -2.38 9.17 18.23
C GLN A 319 -1.27 8.20 17.77
N GLU A 320 -0.79 7.31 18.64
CA GLU A 320 0.28 6.36 18.33
C GLU A 320 -0.22 5.29 17.33
N THR A 321 -1.38 4.70 17.61
CA THR A 321 -2.07 3.76 16.72
C THR A 321 -2.36 4.41 15.36
N PHE A 322 -2.81 5.67 15.37
CA PHE A 322 -3.05 6.42 14.13
C PHE A 322 -1.79 6.58 13.27
N PHE A 323 -0.66 6.95 13.88
CA PHE A 323 0.59 7.11 13.14
C PHE A 323 1.17 5.78 12.65
N ARG A 324 1.06 4.70 13.44
CA ARG A 324 1.48 3.35 13.02
C ARG A 324 0.72 2.90 11.77
N ILE A 325 -0.61 3.06 11.75
CA ILE A 325 -1.43 2.72 10.57
C ILE A 325 -1.12 3.63 9.38
N LEU A 326 -0.85 4.91 9.63
CA LEU A 326 -0.47 5.85 8.58
C LEU A 326 0.87 5.47 7.93
N GLU A 327 1.87 5.12 8.73
CA GLU A 327 3.23 4.78 8.29
C GLU A 327 3.29 3.41 7.63
N GLU A 328 2.76 2.37 8.28
CA GLU A 328 2.93 0.98 7.84
C GLU A 328 1.92 0.57 6.76
N GLY A 329 0.71 1.16 6.72
CA GLY A 329 -0.35 0.76 5.79
C GLY A 329 -0.73 1.82 4.77
N ILE A 330 -1.22 2.97 5.24
CA ILE A 330 -1.86 3.97 4.36
C ILE A 330 -0.85 4.66 3.43
N LEU A 331 0.32 5.05 3.93
CA LEU A 331 1.31 5.76 3.12
C LEU A 331 1.85 4.89 1.96
N PRO A 332 2.19 3.61 2.14
CA PRO A 332 2.46 2.69 1.05
C PRO A 332 1.33 2.62 0.01
N ASP A 333 0.07 2.55 0.45
CA ASP A 333 -1.10 2.50 -0.44
C ASP A 333 -1.25 3.78 -1.28
N LEU A 334 -1.02 4.94 -0.66
CA LEU A 334 -1.02 6.24 -1.35
C LEU A 334 0.09 6.33 -2.39
N ARG A 335 1.29 5.81 -2.07
CA ARG A 335 2.42 5.76 -3.00
C ARG A 335 2.12 4.86 -4.18
N ALA A 336 1.57 3.67 -3.93
CA ALA A 336 1.12 2.73 -4.96
C ALA A 336 0.18 3.40 -5.98
N ALA A 337 -0.81 4.17 -5.50
CA ALA A 337 -1.73 4.89 -6.39
C ALA A 337 -1.03 5.94 -7.25
N THR A 338 -0.06 6.69 -6.69
CA THR A 338 0.70 7.67 -7.47
C THR A 338 1.66 7.05 -8.47
N THR A 339 2.10 5.80 -8.25
CA THR A 339 2.99 5.08 -9.16
C THR A 339 2.25 4.54 -10.38
N LEU A 340 0.98 4.12 -10.23
CA LEU A 340 0.20 3.56 -11.34
C LEU A 340 -0.26 4.62 -12.35
N ASP A 341 -0.36 5.88 -11.93
CA ASP A 341 -0.83 6.99 -12.75
C ASP A 341 0.33 7.71 -13.46
N THR A 342 1.31 6.96 -14.01
CA THR A 342 2.45 7.59 -14.71
C THR A 342 1.96 8.29 -15.99
N PRO A 343 2.36 9.56 -16.21
CA PRO A 343 2.06 10.26 -17.45
C PRO A 343 2.79 9.59 -18.61
N GLU A 344 2.15 9.55 -19.78
CA GLU A 344 2.84 9.30 -21.05
C GLU A 344 4.12 10.15 -21.13
N PRO A 345 5.26 9.58 -21.56
CA PRO A 345 6.50 10.32 -21.64
C PRO A 345 6.30 11.56 -22.53
N SER A 346 6.60 12.73 -21.98
CA SER A 346 6.45 14.04 -22.63
C SER A 346 7.39 14.27 -23.83
N ASP A 347 8.09 13.25 -24.31
CA ASP A 347 9.08 13.35 -25.38
C ASP A 347 8.46 12.93 -26.73
N PRO A 348 8.16 13.88 -27.64
CA PRO A 348 7.50 13.59 -28.92
C PRO A 348 8.32 12.68 -29.85
N LEU A 349 9.61 12.50 -29.57
CA LEU A 349 10.49 11.63 -30.35
C LEU A 349 10.27 10.13 -30.09
N ILE A 350 9.63 9.76 -28.97
CA ILE A 350 9.29 8.36 -28.64
C ILE A 350 7.92 7.96 -29.23
N LEU A 351 7.15 8.90 -29.80
CA LEU A 351 5.87 8.61 -30.46
C LEU A 351 6.00 7.98 -31.85
N LEU A 352 7.21 7.90 -32.41
CA LEU A 352 7.43 7.30 -33.74
C LEU A 352 7.67 5.79 -33.71
N SER A 353 7.81 5.18 -32.51
CA SER A 353 7.98 3.73 -32.36
C SER A 353 6.77 3.01 -31.76
N SER A 354 5.73 3.73 -31.33
CA SER A 354 4.57 3.13 -30.65
C SER A 354 3.30 3.39 -31.46
N PHE A 355 2.63 2.31 -31.84
CA PHE A 355 1.41 2.30 -32.64
C PHE A 355 0.26 3.08 -31.97
N PRO A 356 -0.68 3.69 -32.73
CA PRO A 356 -1.64 4.67 -32.20
C PRO A 356 -2.83 4.11 -31.38
N ASP A 357 -2.87 2.81 -31.06
CA ASP A 357 -4.06 2.15 -30.46
C ASP A 357 -3.85 1.66 -29.01
N GLN A 358 -2.79 2.11 -28.30
CA GLN A 358 -2.52 1.63 -26.94
C GLN A 358 -3.30 2.42 -25.87
N ALA A 359 -4.29 1.74 -25.28
CA ALA A 359 -5.12 2.25 -24.19
C ALA A 359 -4.28 2.65 -22.97
N SER A 360 -4.65 3.81 -22.41
CA SER A 360 -3.98 4.50 -21.32
C SER A 360 -3.94 3.71 -20.00
N ALA A 361 -2.82 3.77 -19.26
CA ALA A 361 -2.70 3.24 -17.89
C ALA A 361 -3.78 3.75 -16.90
N SER A 362 -4.53 4.80 -17.27
CA SER A 362 -5.72 5.29 -16.55
C SER A 362 -6.93 4.35 -16.55
N GLU A 363 -6.91 3.23 -17.28
CA GLU A 363 -8.02 2.28 -17.37
C GLU A 363 -7.82 0.96 -16.61
N SER A 364 -6.68 0.75 -15.95
CA SER A 364 -6.44 -0.48 -15.17
C SER A 364 -7.48 -0.63 -14.04
N ASP A 365 -8.19 -1.76 -14.02
CA ASP A 365 -9.19 -2.11 -13.00
C ASP A 365 -8.63 -2.02 -11.58
N PHE A 366 -7.36 -2.40 -11.40
CA PHE A 366 -6.66 -2.31 -10.12
C PHE A 366 -6.45 -0.85 -9.69
N ALA A 367 -6.02 0.02 -10.60
CA ALA A 367 -5.85 1.45 -10.32
C ALA A 367 -7.18 2.11 -9.93
N LEU A 368 -8.28 1.76 -10.63
CA LEU A 368 -9.63 2.23 -10.29
C LEU A 368 -10.09 1.72 -8.91
N ALA A 369 -9.86 0.44 -8.60
CA ALA A 369 -10.17 -0.14 -7.30
C ALA A 369 -9.37 0.54 -6.16
N LEU A 370 -8.09 0.83 -6.40
CA LEU A 370 -7.21 1.50 -5.45
C LEU A 370 -7.67 2.95 -5.20
N ASN A 371 -8.00 3.68 -6.25
CA ASN A 371 -8.56 5.03 -6.14
C ASN A 371 -9.91 5.05 -5.40
N ARG A 372 -10.74 4.01 -5.57
CA ARG A 372 -12.00 3.84 -4.82
C ARG A 372 -11.75 3.61 -3.32
N TYR A 373 -10.80 2.75 -2.97
CA TYR A 373 -10.39 2.52 -1.59
C TYR A 373 -9.83 3.78 -0.93
N ILE A 374 -8.93 4.50 -1.63
CA ILE A 374 -8.31 5.72 -1.09
C ILE A 374 -9.34 6.83 -0.91
N GLY A 375 -10.16 7.09 -1.93
CA GLY A 375 -11.18 8.14 -1.90
C GLY A 375 -12.35 7.83 -0.96
N GLY A 376 -12.74 6.56 -0.84
CA GLY A 376 -13.92 6.14 -0.08
C GLY A 376 -13.65 5.83 1.39
N SER A 377 -12.50 5.24 1.70
CA SER A 377 -12.18 4.74 3.05
C SER A 377 -11.03 5.50 3.71
N VAL A 378 -9.92 5.69 2.99
CA VAL A 378 -8.69 6.26 3.58
C VAL A 378 -8.80 7.76 3.84
N LEU A 379 -9.06 8.58 2.81
CA LEU A 379 -9.08 10.03 2.93
C LEU A 379 -10.19 10.53 3.88
N PRO A 380 -11.41 9.97 3.89
CA PRO A 380 -12.42 10.34 4.86
C PRO A 380 -12.00 10.04 6.31
N LEU A 381 -11.36 8.89 6.55
CA LEU A 381 -10.84 8.52 7.87
C LEU A 381 -9.78 9.51 8.35
N LEU A 382 -8.78 9.80 7.52
CA LEU A 382 -7.72 10.76 7.86
C LEU A 382 -8.27 12.17 8.08
N THR A 383 -9.27 12.58 7.30
CA THR A 383 -9.92 13.90 7.43
C THR A 383 -10.64 14.03 8.78
N ARG A 384 -11.42 13.00 9.16
CA ARG A 384 -12.16 12.96 10.43
C ARG A 384 -11.22 12.97 11.63
N HIS A 385 -10.07 12.30 11.51
CA HIS A 385 -9.06 12.20 12.56
C HIS A 385 -7.92 13.23 12.43
N SER A 386 -8.14 14.32 11.69
CA SER A 386 -7.11 15.34 11.44
C SER A 386 -6.53 15.97 12.72
N HIS A 387 -7.28 16.02 13.82
CA HIS A 387 -6.79 16.51 15.12
C HIS A 387 -5.57 15.75 15.65
N PHE A 388 -5.35 14.49 15.24
CA PHE A 388 -4.14 13.74 15.61
C PHE A 388 -2.86 14.26 14.94
N PHE A 389 -2.95 15.14 13.94
CA PHE A 389 -1.78 15.78 13.35
C PHE A 389 -1.29 17.00 14.16
N GLU A 390 -2.07 17.46 15.13
CA GLU A 390 -1.68 18.59 15.97
C GLU A 390 -0.49 18.21 16.88
N ASN A 391 0.52 19.07 16.96
CA ASN A 391 1.72 18.91 17.81
C ASN A 391 2.53 17.61 17.60
N ALA A 392 2.48 17.00 16.42
CA ALA A 392 3.14 15.74 16.11
C ALA A 392 4.59 15.90 15.57
N ASP A 393 5.46 16.59 16.31
CA ASP A 393 6.85 16.84 15.87
C ASP A 393 7.70 15.58 15.70
N HIS A 394 7.43 14.59 16.56
CA HIS A 394 8.10 13.29 16.52
C HIS A 394 7.89 12.57 15.19
N ALA A 395 6.79 12.86 14.49
CA ALA A 395 6.43 12.28 13.19
C ALA A 395 6.66 13.25 12.02
N SER A 396 7.52 14.26 12.17
CA SER A 396 7.73 15.31 11.14
C SER A 396 8.11 14.77 9.75
N THR A 397 8.95 13.74 9.67
CA THR A 397 9.34 13.07 8.42
C THR A 397 8.17 12.35 7.77
N LEU A 398 7.36 11.64 8.56
CA LEU A 398 6.15 10.96 8.11
C LEU A 398 5.14 11.97 7.55
N LEU A 399 4.90 13.07 8.28
CA LEU A 399 3.98 14.14 7.88
C LEU A 399 4.40 14.80 6.56
N ASP A 400 5.70 15.08 6.39
CA ASP A 400 6.22 15.62 5.12
C ASP A 400 6.05 14.62 3.97
N SER A 401 6.33 13.33 4.20
CA SER A 401 6.08 12.31 3.18
C SER A 401 4.60 12.22 2.82
N THR A 402 3.69 12.21 3.80
CA THR A 402 2.24 12.16 3.56
C THR A 402 1.78 13.39 2.78
N LEU A 403 2.25 14.59 3.16
CA LEU A 403 1.91 15.84 2.46
C LEU A 403 2.28 15.78 0.98
N ASN A 404 3.51 15.38 0.70
CA ASN A 404 4.04 15.33 -0.66
C ASN A 404 3.35 14.24 -1.50
N THR A 405 3.09 13.06 -0.93
CA THR A 405 2.42 11.96 -1.64
C THR A 405 0.96 12.31 -1.94
N VAL A 406 0.22 12.88 -0.99
CA VAL A 406 -1.19 13.26 -1.22
C VAL A 406 -1.30 14.46 -2.17
N TYR A 407 -0.36 15.40 -2.11
CA TYR A 407 -0.31 16.46 -3.12
C TYR A 407 -0.07 15.89 -4.52
N ARG A 408 0.84 14.92 -4.68
CA ARG A 408 1.03 14.21 -5.95
C ARG A 408 -0.24 13.50 -6.39
N LEU A 409 -0.92 12.80 -5.47
CA LEU A 409 -2.19 12.15 -5.74
C LEU A 409 -3.23 13.12 -6.29
N SER A 410 -3.27 14.38 -5.82
CA SER A 410 -4.20 15.39 -6.35
C SER A 410 -4.01 15.72 -7.83
N LYS A 411 -2.83 15.41 -8.40
CA LYS A 411 -2.52 15.60 -9.81
C LYS A 411 -2.85 14.38 -10.68
N CYS A 412 -3.24 13.26 -10.08
CA CYS A 412 -3.50 12.02 -10.82
C CYS A 412 -4.69 12.17 -11.77
N ARG A 413 -4.53 11.74 -13.02
CA ARG A 413 -5.52 11.86 -14.10
C ARG A 413 -6.70 10.92 -13.88
N SER A 414 -6.44 9.70 -13.41
CA SER A 414 -7.45 8.65 -13.15
C SER A 414 -8.47 8.98 -12.03
N LEU A 415 -8.27 10.06 -11.27
CA LEU A 415 -9.20 10.44 -10.19
C LEU A 415 -10.46 11.12 -10.72
N THR A 416 -11.61 10.59 -10.31
CA THR A 416 -12.92 11.24 -10.50
C THR A 416 -13.03 12.55 -9.73
N LYS A 417 -13.96 13.42 -10.12
CA LYS A 417 -14.22 14.70 -9.44
C LYS A 417 -14.46 14.54 -7.93
N GLY A 418 -15.27 13.57 -7.53
CA GLY A 418 -15.57 13.29 -6.11
C GLY A 418 -14.33 12.82 -5.32
N GLN A 419 -13.47 12.00 -5.93
CA GLN A 419 -12.21 11.58 -5.31
C GLN A 419 -11.23 12.75 -5.17
N ARG A 420 -11.14 13.63 -6.17
CA ARG A 420 -10.32 14.86 -6.10
C ARG A 420 -10.83 15.83 -5.02
N GLU A 421 -12.14 15.92 -4.84
CA GLU A 421 -12.74 16.69 -3.74
C GLU A 421 -12.34 16.11 -2.38
N ALA A 422 -12.39 14.78 -2.20
CA ALA A 422 -11.92 14.13 -0.97
C ALA A 422 -10.42 14.38 -0.70
N VAL A 423 -9.56 14.34 -1.72
CA VAL A 423 -8.13 14.69 -1.61
C VAL A 423 -7.99 16.16 -1.18
N SER A 424 -8.74 17.07 -1.79
CA SER A 424 -8.71 18.49 -1.45
C SER A 424 -9.16 18.75 -0.01
N ASP A 425 -10.22 18.08 0.45
CA ASP A 425 -10.76 18.28 1.80
C ASP A 425 -9.81 17.73 2.86
N PHE A 426 -9.17 16.60 2.58
CA PHE A 426 -8.09 16.07 3.41
C PHE A 426 -6.89 17.02 3.46
N LEU A 427 -6.37 17.48 2.31
CA LEU A 427 -5.22 18.40 2.28
C LEU A 427 -5.50 19.70 3.04
N VAL A 428 -6.69 20.28 2.91
CA VAL A 428 -7.07 21.47 3.69
C VAL A 428 -7.11 21.16 5.18
N SER A 429 -7.71 20.05 5.59
CA SER A 429 -7.79 19.65 7.00
C SER A 429 -6.42 19.31 7.59
N PHE A 430 -5.55 18.68 6.80
CA PHE A 430 -4.19 18.31 7.18
C PHE A 430 -3.29 19.53 7.32
N THR A 431 -3.24 20.40 6.30
CA THR A 431 -2.46 21.64 6.34
C THR A 431 -2.91 22.60 7.44
N ASN A 432 -4.18 22.54 7.85
CA ASN A 432 -4.72 23.27 8.99
C ASN A 432 -4.20 22.79 10.36
N GLN A 433 -3.50 21.66 10.44
CA GLN A 433 -2.94 21.12 11.68
C GLN A 433 -1.41 21.19 11.71
N LEU A 434 -0.77 21.32 10.54
CA LEU A 434 0.69 21.41 10.42
C LEU A 434 1.25 22.74 10.90
N ARG A 435 2.50 22.71 11.39
CA ARG A 435 3.31 23.91 11.64
C ARG A 435 3.76 24.54 10.32
N PRO A 436 4.04 25.86 10.28
CA PRO A 436 4.35 26.55 9.03
C PRO A 436 5.68 26.08 8.43
N SER A 437 6.67 25.79 9.28
CA SER A 437 7.99 25.29 8.84
C SER A 437 7.92 23.96 8.08
N MET A 438 6.90 23.14 8.35
CA MET A 438 6.67 21.86 7.64
C MET A 438 6.09 22.07 6.24
N MET A 439 5.53 23.25 5.95
CA MET A 439 4.97 23.58 4.65
C MET A 439 6.04 23.96 3.63
N THR A 440 7.26 24.31 4.07
CA THR A 440 8.34 24.84 3.23
C THR A 440 8.68 23.90 2.07
N GLY A 441 8.73 22.59 2.30
CA GLY A 441 8.98 21.60 1.24
C GLY A 441 7.91 21.62 0.15
N LEU A 442 6.64 21.70 0.52
CA LEU A 442 5.53 21.81 -0.44
C LEU A 442 5.51 23.18 -1.11
N LEU A 443 5.78 24.28 -0.40
CA LEU A 443 5.84 25.64 -0.98
C LEU A 443 6.86 25.73 -2.13
N ARG A 444 8.03 25.07 -1.99
CA ARG A 444 9.04 24.99 -3.07
C ARG A 444 8.50 24.31 -4.34
N LYS A 445 7.62 23.32 -4.21
CA LYS A 445 6.98 22.66 -5.36
C LYS A 445 5.88 23.55 -5.94
N LEU A 446 5.07 24.14 -5.07
CA LEU A 446 3.96 25.02 -5.48
C LEU A 446 4.43 26.28 -6.20
N THR A 447 5.61 26.82 -5.88
CA THR A 447 6.20 27.96 -6.61
C THR A 447 6.43 27.65 -8.09
N VAL A 448 6.58 26.38 -8.45
CA VAL A 448 6.78 25.94 -9.83
C VAL A 448 5.46 25.48 -10.46
N ASP A 449 4.65 24.73 -9.71
CA ASP A 449 3.42 24.12 -10.23
C ASP A 449 2.28 25.11 -10.46
N VAL A 450 1.99 25.96 -9.46
CA VAL A 450 0.78 26.80 -9.44
C VAL A 450 0.77 27.91 -10.50
N PRO A 451 1.90 28.56 -10.83
CA PRO A 451 1.90 29.59 -11.88
C PRO A 451 1.42 29.13 -13.25
N HIS A 452 1.45 27.83 -13.57
CA HIS A 452 0.94 27.32 -14.85
C HIS A 452 -0.60 27.43 -14.95
N LEU A 453 -1.31 27.47 -13.82
CA LEU A 453 -2.78 27.58 -13.71
C LEU A 453 -3.54 26.56 -14.57
N ASN A 454 -3.07 25.32 -14.63
CA ASN A 454 -3.75 24.20 -15.30
C ASN A 454 -5.01 23.76 -14.51
N GLU A 455 -5.83 22.89 -15.08
CA GLU A 455 -7.04 22.35 -14.42
C GLU A 455 -6.76 21.73 -13.04
N ASN A 456 -5.57 21.13 -12.87
CA ASN A 456 -5.11 20.55 -11.60
C ASN A 456 -4.75 21.62 -10.54
N SER A 457 -4.80 22.91 -10.86
CA SER A 457 -4.42 23.99 -9.94
C SER A 457 -5.49 24.33 -8.91
N VAL A 458 -6.73 23.85 -9.10
CA VAL A 458 -7.85 24.14 -8.19
C VAL A 458 -7.56 23.67 -6.76
N VAL A 459 -7.00 22.47 -6.60
CA VAL A 459 -6.66 21.89 -5.30
C VAL A 459 -5.56 22.71 -4.60
N PRO A 460 -4.37 22.94 -5.18
CA PRO A 460 -3.35 23.76 -4.53
C PRO A 460 -3.80 25.20 -4.26
N LEU A 461 -4.62 25.82 -5.12
CA LEU A 461 -5.19 27.14 -4.83
C LEU A 461 -6.07 27.13 -3.57
N ARG A 462 -6.90 26.10 -3.38
CA ARG A 462 -7.69 25.93 -2.13
C ARG A 462 -6.79 25.75 -0.91
N VAL A 463 -5.77 24.90 -1.00
CA VAL A 463 -4.82 24.63 0.08
C VAL A 463 -4.05 25.89 0.47
N LEU A 464 -3.49 26.61 -0.51
CA LEU A 464 -2.77 27.87 -0.29
C LEU A 464 -3.68 28.93 0.35
N THR A 465 -4.92 29.06 -0.12
CA THR A 465 -5.90 30.00 0.45
C THR A 465 -6.14 29.72 1.94
N ALA A 466 -6.40 28.45 2.31
CA ALA A 466 -6.64 28.06 3.69
C ALA A 466 -5.38 28.28 4.55
N TYR A 467 -4.23 27.87 4.05
CA TYR A 467 -2.94 27.99 4.73
C TYR A 467 -2.58 29.44 5.04
N TYR A 468 -2.57 30.34 4.05
CA TYR A 468 -2.19 31.74 4.27
C TYR A 468 -3.24 32.53 5.07
N LYS A 469 -4.53 32.16 5.01
CA LYS A 469 -5.53 32.75 5.91
C LYS A 469 -5.27 32.41 7.38
N ARG A 470 -4.81 31.19 7.67
CA ARG A 470 -4.45 30.73 9.02
C ARG A 470 -3.10 31.29 9.48
N CYS A 471 -2.08 31.18 8.62
CA CYS A 471 -0.69 31.49 8.95
C CYS A 471 -0.28 32.92 8.60
N GLY A 472 -1.18 33.79 8.14
CA GLY A 472 -0.83 35.12 7.62
C GLY A 472 -0.02 35.97 8.61
N SER A 473 -0.29 35.86 9.92
CA SER A 473 0.48 36.55 10.95
C SER A 473 1.93 36.09 11.05
N TYR A 474 2.22 34.80 10.80
CA TYR A 474 3.58 34.25 10.86
C TYR A 474 4.49 34.80 9.75
N TYR A 475 3.92 35.06 8.58
CA TYR A 475 4.63 35.62 7.43
C TYR A 475 4.77 37.15 7.48
N SER A 476 3.89 37.82 8.24
CA SER A 476 3.92 39.27 8.42
C SER A 476 5.07 39.73 9.32
N SER A 477 5.67 40.89 8.99
CA SER A 477 6.80 41.51 9.72
C SER A 477 6.59 41.70 11.23
N GLY A 478 5.34 41.73 11.71
CA GLY A 478 4.99 42.04 13.09
C GLY A 478 4.28 40.93 13.87
N GLY A 479 4.01 39.77 13.28
CA GLY A 479 3.24 38.71 13.93
C GLY A 479 4.12 37.60 14.49
N SER A 480 4.20 37.48 15.81
CA SER A 480 4.70 36.27 16.46
C SER A 480 3.57 35.24 16.47
N TRP A 481 3.77 34.09 15.80
CA TRP A 481 2.84 32.96 15.92
C TRP A 481 3.15 32.19 17.22
N GLY A 482 2.84 32.82 18.35
CA GLY A 482 3.13 32.28 19.68
C GLY A 482 4.61 31.89 19.83
N SER A 483 4.86 30.70 20.41
CA SER A 483 6.22 30.19 20.66
C SER A 483 7.00 29.76 19.40
N TYR A 484 6.40 29.81 18.21
CA TYR A 484 6.98 29.25 16.97
C TYR A 484 7.76 30.26 16.12
N GLY A 485 7.86 31.53 16.55
CA GLY A 485 8.66 32.54 15.88
C GLY A 485 7.99 33.17 14.66
N SER A 486 8.80 33.64 13.71
CA SER A 486 8.41 34.33 12.48
C SER A 486 9.01 33.65 11.24
N ALA A 487 8.40 33.86 10.07
CA ALA A 487 8.88 33.29 8.81
C ALA A 487 10.35 33.61 8.51
N THR A 488 11.06 32.59 8.04
CA THR A 488 12.42 32.66 7.52
C THR A 488 12.48 33.47 6.22
N ASP A 489 13.67 33.96 5.85
CA ASP A 489 13.87 34.72 4.61
C ASP A 489 13.55 33.89 3.36
N GLU A 490 13.76 32.56 3.44
CA GLU A 490 13.40 31.62 2.39
C GLU A 490 11.87 31.50 2.24
N GLU A 491 11.14 31.29 3.34
CA GLU A 491 9.67 31.18 3.34
C GLU A 491 9.02 32.46 2.80
N LYS A 492 9.55 33.63 3.16
CA LYS A 492 9.10 34.93 2.61
C LYS A 492 9.36 35.04 1.11
N ARG A 493 10.53 34.57 0.64
CA ARG A 493 10.88 34.53 -0.79
C ARG A 493 9.91 33.66 -1.58
N LEU A 494 9.65 32.44 -1.11
CA LEU A 494 8.72 31.49 -1.75
C LEU A 494 7.31 32.09 -1.85
N THR A 495 6.86 32.75 -0.78
CA THR A 495 5.57 33.45 -0.74
C THR A 495 5.48 34.53 -1.82
N MET A 496 6.56 35.30 -2.02
CA MET A 496 6.61 36.35 -3.04
C MET A 496 6.60 35.79 -4.47
N ILE A 497 7.40 34.73 -4.72
CA ILE A 497 7.43 34.04 -6.02
C ILE A 497 6.04 33.49 -6.36
N LEU A 498 5.34 32.90 -5.39
CA LEU A 498 3.95 32.43 -5.57
C LEU A 498 3.00 33.57 -5.93
N PHE A 499 3.08 34.70 -5.22
CA PHE A 499 2.23 35.84 -5.49
C PHE A 499 2.43 36.39 -6.91
N THR A 500 3.69 36.68 -7.28
CA THR A 500 4.01 37.22 -8.60
C THR A 500 3.67 36.23 -9.70
N GLY A 501 4.01 34.94 -9.52
CA GLY A 501 3.71 33.90 -10.50
C GLY A 501 2.21 33.72 -10.75
N ILE A 502 1.38 33.73 -9.70
CA ILE A 502 -0.09 33.64 -9.86
C ILE A 502 -0.65 34.91 -10.48
N PHE A 503 -0.19 36.09 -10.04
CA PHE A 503 -0.66 37.37 -10.54
C PHE A 503 -0.35 37.55 -12.04
N ASP A 504 0.89 37.28 -12.44
CA ASP A 504 1.32 37.40 -13.83
C ASP A 504 0.53 36.43 -14.71
N SER A 505 0.37 35.18 -14.30
CA SER A 505 -0.39 34.20 -15.08
C SER A 505 -1.87 34.52 -15.20
N LEU A 506 -2.51 35.08 -14.15
CA LEU A 506 -3.90 35.55 -14.24
C LEU A 506 -4.04 36.77 -15.15
N SER A 507 -3.03 37.66 -15.19
CA SER A 507 -3.09 38.88 -16.01
C SER A 507 -3.04 38.60 -17.52
N HIS A 508 -2.45 37.47 -17.92
CA HIS A 508 -2.33 37.06 -19.33
C HIS A 508 -3.42 36.06 -19.77
N ARG A 509 -4.30 35.61 -18.86
CA ARG A 509 -5.36 34.63 -19.16
C ARG A 509 -6.74 35.27 -19.36
N GLU A 510 -7.56 34.63 -20.17
CA GLU A 510 -8.97 34.96 -20.31
C GLU A 510 -9.76 34.61 -19.03
N TYR A 511 -10.87 35.32 -18.80
CA TYR A 511 -11.68 35.14 -17.60
C TYR A 511 -12.42 33.79 -17.61
N ASP A 512 -11.99 32.89 -16.73
CA ASP A 512 -12.71 31.66 -16.38
C ASP A 512 -13.34 31.80 -14.99
N PRO A 513 -14.69 31.79 -14.87
CA PRO A 513 -15.38 31.91 -13.59
C PRO A 513 -14.94 30.89 -12.53
N GLU A 514 -14.68 29.64 -12.92
CA GLU A 514 -14.35 28.58 -11.95
C GLU A 514 -12.94 28.78 -11.40
N LEU A 515 -11.94 28.96 -12.26
CA LEU A 515 -10.56 29.24 -11.86
C LEU A 515 -10.43 30.55 -11.09
N PHE A 516 -10.99 31.66 -11.59
CA PHE A 516 -10.87 32.97 -10.94
C PHE A 516 -11.56 33.00 -9.57
N SER A 517 -12.66 32.25 -9.39
CA SER A 517 -13.31 32.11 -8.08
C SER A 517 -12.41 31.50 -7.00
N LYS A 518 -11.39 30.72 -7.39
CA LYS A 518 -10.43 30.08 -6.49
C LYS A 518 -9.10 30.83 -6.43
N ALA A 519 -8.66 31.40 -7.55
CA ALA A 519 -7.39 32.08 -7.66
C ALA A 519 -7.39 33.46 -6.97
N LEU A 520 -8.48 34.24 -7.08
CA LEU A 520 -8.56 35.57 -6.45
C LEU A 520 -8.52 35.52 -4.91
N PRO A 521 -9.27 34.63 -4.22
CA PRO A 521 -9.13 34.46 -2.78
C PRO A 521 -7.73 34.00 -2.34
N CYS A 522 -7.08 33.16 -3.15
CA CYS A 522 -5.71 32.71 -2.91
C CYS A 522 -4.72 33.87 -2.97
N LEU A 523 -4.78 34.66 -4.06
CA LEU A 523 -3.94 35.83 -4.26
C LEU A 523 -4.14 36.87 -3.15
N SER A 524 -5.39 37.11 -2.74
CA SER A 524 -5.70 37.99 -1.61
C SER A 524 -5.11 37.48 -0.30
N ALA A 525 -5.20 36.17 -0.02
CA ALA A 525 -4.65 35.59 1.20
C ALA A 525 -3.12 35.70 1.25
N ILE A 526 -2.44 35.41 0.13
CA ILE A 526 -0.98 35.56 0.00
C ILE A 526 -0.59 37.04 0.13
N GLY A 527 -1.32 37.94 -0.53
CA GLY A 527 -1.08 39.38 -0.46
C GLY A 527 -1.19 39.94 0.96
N CYS A 528 -2.13 39.43 1.78
CA CYS A 528 -2.23 39.79 3.20
C CYS A 528 -1.09 39.23 4.07
N ALA A 529 -0.47 38.13 3.65
CA ALA A 529 0.64 37.50 4.37
C ALA A 529 2.01 38.12 4.04
N LEU A 530 2.15 38.74 2.86
CA LEU A 530 3.37 39.40 2.43
C LEU A 530 3.65 40.66 3.27
N SER A 531 4.87 40.76 3.79
CA SER A 531 5.32 41.98 4.47
C SER A 531 5.51 43.11 3.44
N PRO A 532 5.00 44.33 3.70
CA PRO A 532 5.19 45.48 2.81
C PRO A 532 6.66 45.88 2.63
N ASP A 533 7.56 45.43 3.52
CA ASP A 533 9.00 45.71 3.46
C ASP A 533 9.79 44.70 2.60
N TYR A 534 9.16 43.61 2.14
CA TYR A 534 9.84 42.56 1.37
C TYR A 534 9.73 42.84 -0.14
N SER A 535 10.80 43.39 -0.73
CA SER A 535 10.92 43.60 -2.18
C SER A 535 12.04 42.75 -2.78
N LEU A 536 11.74 42.06 -3.90
CA LEU A 536 12.72 41.31 -4.69
C LEU A 536 13.71 42.30 -5.32
N THR A 537 14.78 42.65 -4.60
CA THR A 537 15.72 43.71 -5.02
C THR A 537 16.82 43.22 -5.98
N LYS A 538 16.88 41.93 -6.34
CA LYS A 538 17.92 41.39 -7.23
C LYS A 538 17.33 40.43 -8.28
N GLN A 539 17.62 40.71 -9.56
CA GLN A 539 17.25 39.89 -10.72
C GLN A 539 17.85 38.47 -10.70
N ASP A 540 18.97 38.26 -9.99
CA ASP A 540 19.63 36.94 -9.86
C ASP A 540 18.88 35.98 -8.91
N ASP A 541 17.90 36.49 -8.14
CA ASP A 541 17.10 35.71 -7.19
C ASP A 541 15.87 35.02 -7.82
N MET A 542 15.67 35.16 -9.14
CA MET A 542 14.59 34.50 -9.89
C MET A 542 14.98 33.15 -10.49
N ARG A 543 16.22 32.66 -10.27
CA ARG A 543 16.58 31.33 -10.75
C ARG A 543 15.78 30.27 -9.97
N PRO A 544 15.01 29.39 -10.63
CA PRO A 544 14.39 28.27 -9.95
C PRO A 544 15.50 27.46 -9.28
N ILE A 545 15.29 27.11 -8.02
CA ILE A 545 16.16 26.15 -7.32
C ILE A 545 16.17 24.91 -8.21
N ASP A 546 17.37 24.50 -8.65
CA ASP A 546 17.57 23.27 -9.41
C ASP A 546 17.33 22.09 -8.46
N VAL A 547 16.06 21.80 -8.20
CA VAL A 547 15.65 20.64 -7.44
C VAL A 547 15.81 19.47 -8.40
N GLY A 548 16.77 18.58 -8.15
CA GLY A 548 17.00 17.36 -8.93
C GLY A 548 15.82 16.36 -8.97
N SER A 549 14.60 16.81 -8.66
CA SER A 549 13.35 16.12 -8.92
C SER A 549 12.68 16.75 -10.14
N ASN A 550 12.48 15.97 -11.21
CA ASN A 550 11.66 16.39 -12.35
C ASN A 550 10.29 16.90 -11.86
N LEU A 551 9.70 17.86 -12.59
CA LEU A 551 8.43 18.53 -12.32
C LEU A 551 7.25 17.58 -11.98
N ASP A 552 7.31 16.33 -12.45
CA ASP A 552 6.28 15.31 -12.25
C ASP A 552 6.46 14.51 -10.94
N GLY A 553 7.58 14.70 -10.24
CA GLY A 553 7.87 14.01 -8.98
C GLY A 553 8.31 12.55 -9.13
N THR A 554 8.42 12.03 -10.35
CA THR A 554 9.03 10.73 -10.63
C THR A 554 10.51 10.77 -10.22
N TYR A 555 10.91 9.86 -9.33
CA TYR A 555 12.30 9.75 -8.91
C TYR A 555 13.12 9.17 -10.07
N ASN A 556 14.05 9.96 -10.59
CA ASN A 556 14.97 9.54 -11.64
C ASN A 556 16.38 9.46 -11.04
N PRO A 557 16.89 8.26 -10.70
CA PRO A 557 18.19 8.13 -10.06
C PRO A 557 19.29 8.58 -11.02
N GLN A 558 20.23 9.38 -10.53
CA GLN A 558 21.39 9.85 -11.29
C GLN A 558 22.68 9.36 -10.63
N PRO A 559 22.96 8.04 -10.69
CA PRO A 559 24.18 7.49 -10.11
C PRO A 559 25.41 8.08 -10.79
N LEU A 560 26.50 8.19 -10.03
CA LEU A 560 27.77 8.61 -10.59
C LEU A 560 28.32 7.59 -11.60
N ASP A 561 28.88 8.08 -12.71
CA ASP A 561 29.66 7.23 -13.60
C ASP A 561 31.08 7.03 -13.05
N THR A 562 31.26 5.93 -12.32
CA THR A 562 32.52 5.54 -11.69
C THR A 562 33.42 4.66 -12.58
N ARG A 563 32.99 4.33 -13.82
CA ARG A 563 33.69 3.35 -14.70
C ARG A 563 35.12 3.75 -15.05
N GLY A 564 35.39 5.06 -15.11
CA GLY A 564 36.72 5.61 -15.40
C GLY A 564 37.68 5.66 -14.21
N ILE A 565 37.24 5.33 -12.99
CA ILE A 565 38.05 5.44 -11.77
C ILE A 565 38.81 4.14 -11.50
N SER A 566 40.14 4.23 -11.50
CA SER A 566 41.02 3.11 -11.13
C SER A 566 41.28 3.08 -9.63
N ILE A 567 41.20 1.87 -9.05
CA ILE A 567 41.53 1.62 -7.64
C ILE A 567 42.94 1.05 -7.58
N ASN A 568 43.76 1.58 -6.68
CA ASN A 568 45.12 1.08 -6.49
C ASN A 568 45.14 -0.21 -5.64
N GLN A 569 46.26 -0.95 -5.71
CA GLN A 569 46.40 -2.23 -5.01
C GLN A 569 46.25 -2.12 -3.48
N PHE A 570 46.62 -0.97 -2.90
CA PHE A 570 46.48 -0.73 -1.47
C PHE A 570 45.01 -0.69 -1.05
N LEU A 571 44.18 0.05 -1.79
CA LEU A 571 42.75 0.15 -1.57
C LEU A 571 42.03 -1.18 -1.85
N ASP A 572 42.43 -1.93 -2.88
CA ASP A 572 41.87 -3.28 -3.13
C ASP A 572 42.12 -4.24 -1.94
N GLN A 573 43.31 -4.19 -1.31
CA GLN A 573 43.57 -4.97 -0.09
C GLN A 573 42.73 -4.50 1.10
N ALA A 574 42.50 -3.20 1.22
CA ALA A 574 41.64 -2.64 2.27
C ALA A 574 40.18 -3.06 2.07
N ILE A 575 39.67 -3.06 0.83
CA ILE A 575 38.34 -3.54 0.46
C ILE A 575 38.19 -5.02 0.83
N GLY A 576 39.18 -5.87 0.54
CA GLY A 576 39.14 -7.29 0.91
C GLY A 576 39.02 -7.51 2.42
N LYS A 577 39.76 -6.74 3.22
CA LYS A 577 39.65 -6.79 4.70
C LYS A 577 38.33 -6.24 5.22
N PHE A 578 37.79 -5.22 4.56
CA PHE A 578 36.48 -4.67 4.87
C PHE A 578 35.38 -5.70 4.61
N ALA A 579 35.44 -6.41 3.48
CA ALA A 579 34.51 -7.48 3.15
C ALA A 579 34.54 -8.63 4.17
N GLU A 580 35.73 -9.06 4.60
CA GLU A 580 35.89 -10.06 5.67
C GLU A 580 35.28 -9.56 6.99
N HIS A 581 35.55 -8.31 7.38
CA HIS A 581 34.98 -7.71 8.58
C HIS A 581 33.45 -7.65 8.52
N TYR A 582 32.88 -7.27 7.37
CA TYR A 582 31.44 -7.18 7.18
C TYR A 582 30.77 -8.56 7.26
N HIS A 583 31.39 -9.59 6.69
CA HIS A 583 30.94 -10.97 6.82
C HIS A 583 30.94 -11.45 8.27
N ASP A 584 32.00 -11.14 9.03
CA ASP A 584 32.08 -11.47 10.46
C ASP A 584 30.99 -10.78 11.29
N VAL A 585 30.65 -9.52 10.99
CA VAL A 585 29.54 -8.80 11.64
C VAL A 585 28.20 -9.47 11.32
N TRP A 586 27.98 -9.85 10.07
CA TRP A 586 26.77 -10.57 9.64
C TRP A 586 26.66 -11.93 10.35
N ALA A 587 27.76 -12.69 10.42
CA ALA A 587 27.79 -14.01 11.02
C ALA A 587 27.47 -13.97 12.52
N ILE A 588 28.04 -13.02 13.27
CA ILE A 588 27.70 -12.86 14.70
C ILE A 588 26.22 -12.57 14.89
N LYS A 589 25.65 -11.64 14.13
CA LYS A 589 24.22 -11.31 14.25
C LYS A 589 23.34 -12.54 14.00
N LYS A 590 23.66 -13.35 12.98
CA LYS A 590 22.92 -14.59 12.70
C LYS A 590 23.11 -15.63 13.81
N MET A 591 24.33 -15.82 14.31
CA MET A 591 24.62 -16.75 15.42
C MET A 591 23.93 -16.34 16.72
N ASP A 592 23.89 -15.05 17.04
CA ASP A 592 23.18 -14.49 18.20
C ASP A 592 21.66 -14.72 18.10
N SER A 593 21.11 -14.72 16.88
CA SER A 593 19.72 -15.10 16.59
C SER A 593 19.48 -16.62 16.58
N GLY A 594 20.47 -17.45 16.94
CA GLY A 594 20.34 -18.90 17.06
C GLY A 594 20.61 -19.70 15.77
N TRP A 595 21.11 -19.07 14.71
CA TRP A 595 21.44 -19.79 13.48
C TRP A 595 22.73 -20.60 13.60
N LEU A 596 22.70 -21.82 13.06
CA LEU A 596 23.82 -22.76 13.03
C LEU A 596 24.33 -22.99 11.61
N PHE A 597 25.55 -23.48 11.48
CA PHE A 597 26.05 -23.93 10.18
C PHE A 597 25.28 -25.17 9.71
N GLY A 598 24.84 -25.16 8.45
CA GLY A 598 24.30 -26.34 7.76
C GLY A 598 24.62 -26.30 6.28
N THR A 599 24.60 -27.45 5.60
CA THR A 599 24.92 -27.54 4.17
C THR A 599 23.86 -26.89 3.28
N MET A 600 22.63 -26.77 3.78
CA MET A 600 21.50 -26.14 3.13
C MET A 600 20.91 -25.07 4.05
N TYR A 601 20.22 -24.11 3.44
CA TYR A 601 19.41 -23.15 4.19
C TYR A 601 18.12 -23.85 4.64
N ASP A 602 17.79 -23.78 5.92
CA ASP A 602 16.59 -24.36 6.52
C ASP A 602 16.17 -23.47 7.69
N GLU A 603 14.98 -22.86 7.59
CA GLU A 603 14.48 -21.93 8.60
C GLU A 603 13.91 -22.66 9.83
N ASP A 604 13.19 -23.77 9.62
CA ASP A 604 12.64 -24.59 10.72
C ASP A 604 13.75 -25.17 11.60
N ARG A 605 14.90 -25.49 10.99
CA ARG A 605 16.10 -25.98 11.67
C ARG A 605 17.12 -24.88 11.99
N MET A 606 16.87 -23.64 11.57
CA MET A 606 17.75 -22.49 11.77
C MET A 606 19.18 -22.74 11.27
N THR A 607 19.37 -23.31 10.08
CA THR A 607 20.70 -23.59 9.50
C THR A 607 21.04 -22.76 8.27
N HIS A 608 22.28 -22.28 8.16
CA HIS A 608 22.74 -21.41 7.06
C HIS A 608 24.11 -21.83 6.48
N PRO A 609 24.29 -21.92 5.14
CA PRO A 609 25.51 -22.42 4.50
C PRO A 609 26.70 -21.46 4.49
N LEU A 610 26.44 -20.15 4.61
CA LEU A 610 27.49 -19.13 4.67
C LEU A 610 28.09 -18.91 6.07
N LEU A 611 27.64 -19.62 7.12
CA LEU A 611 28.22 -19.52 8.46
C LEU A 611 29.54 -20.28 8.57
N LYS A 612 30.53 -19.86 7.79
CA LYS A 612 31.89 -20.43 7.71
C LYS A 612 32.90 -19.30 7.48
N PRO A 613 34.19 -19.49 7.79
CA PRO A 613 35.22 -18.46 7.60
C PRO A 613 35.24 -17.86 6.19
N TYR A 614 35.47 -16.54 6.08
CA TYR A 614 35.45 -15.78 4.83
C TYR A 614 36.32 -16.38 3.71
N HIS A 615 37.48 -16.94 4.05
CA HIS A 615 38.38 -17.56 3.08
C HIS A 615 37.82 -18.86 2.46
N LEU A 616 36.83 -19.51 3.09
CA LEU A 616 36.13 -20.71 2.59
C LEU A 616 34.86 -20.38 1.80
N LEU A 617 34.53 -19.10 1.65
CA LEU A 617 33.49 -18.64 0.74
C LEU A 617 33.96 -18.82 -0.71
N ASP A 618 33.00 -19.10 -1.59
CA ASP A 618 33.22 -19.06 -3.02
C ASP A 618 33.33 -17.60 -3.52
N GLU A 619 33.91 -17.42 -4.70
CA GLU A 619 34.12 -16.08 -5.26
C GLU A 619 32.81 -15.32 -5.49
N LYS A 620 31.70 -16.03 -5.78
CA LYS A 620 30.37 -15.42 -5.89
C LYS A 620 29.92 -14.81 -4.57
N ALA A 621 30.02 -15.52 -3.44
CA ALA A 621 29.66 -14.99 -2.13
C ALA A 621 30.59 -13.86 -1.67
N LYS A 622 31.90 -13.97 -1.94
CA LYS A 622 32.85 -12.86 -1.63
C LYS A 622 32.51 -11.60 -2.40
N ASN A 623 32.17 -11.72 -3.68
CA ASN A 623 31.82 -10.59 -4.54
C ASN A 623 30.58 -9.82 -4.03
N LYS A 624 29.64 -10.47 -3.32
CA LYS A 624 28.50 -9.79 -2.67
C LYS A 624 28.95 -8.72 -1.66
N TYR A 625 30.10 -8.92 -1.02
CA TYR A 625 30.69 -7.96 -0.07
C TYR A 625 31.70 -7.00 -0.71
N ILE A 626 32.50 -7.50 -1.68
CA ILE A 626 33.56 -6.71 -2.33
C ILE A 626 32.97 -5.63 -3.24
N HIS A 627 31.95 -5.97 -4.04
CA HIS A 627 31.44 -5.07 -5.06
C HIS A 627 30.87 -3.75 -4.50
N PRO A 628 29.98 -3.75 -3.48
CA PRO A 628 29.47 -2.50 -2.91
C PRO A 628 30.58 -1.63 -2.31
N ALA A 629 31.51 -2.24 -1.58
CA ALA A 629 32.65 -1.54 -1.00
C ALA A 629 33.56 -0.90 -2.07
N LYS A 630 33.74 -1.59 -3.20
CA LYS A 630 34.51 -1.10 -4.34
C LYS A 630 33.86 0.11 -4.99
N GLU A 631 32.55 0.09 -5.21
CA GLU A 631 31.80 1.23 -5.75
C GLU A 631 31.86 2.44 -4.81
N SER A 632 31.62 2.26 -3.51
CA SER A 632 31.72 3.38 -2.56
C SER A 632 33.10 4.05 -2.56
N VAL A 633 34.18 3.27 -2.67
CA VAL A 633 35.55 3.81 -2.79
C VAL A 633 35.73 4.56 -4.11
N ARG A 634 35.15 4.10 -5.23
CA ARG A 634 35.20 4.83 -6.50
C ARG A 634 34.44 6.16 -6.42
N SER A 635 33.26 6.20 -5.81
CA SER A 635 32.48 7.42 -5.62
C SER A 635 33.24 8.45 -4.76
N MET A 636 33.91 8.00 -3.69
CA MET A 636 34.80 8.87 -2.90
C MET A 636 35.91 9.49 -3.77
N LEU A 637 36.62 8.67 -4.56
CA LEU A 637 37.69 9.14 -5.44
C LEU A 637 37.17 10.07 -6.54
N TYR A 638 35.98 9.81 -7.08
CA TYR A 638 35.33 10.65 -8.09
C TYR A 638 35.06 12.07 -7.57
N TRP A 639 34.59 12.20 -6.33
CA TRP A 639 34.40 13.50 -5.67
C TRP A 639 35.71 14.17 -5.22
N GLY A 640 36.87 13.58 -5.52
CA GLY A 640 38.18 14.14 -5.19
C GLY A 640 38.63 13.87 -3.75
N TRP A 641 38.05 12.89 -3.06
CA TRP A 641 38.54 12.49 -1.73
C TRP A 641 39.85 11.71 -1.83
N ALA A 642 40.83 12.05 -1.00
CA ALA A 642 42.07 11.31 -0.85
C ALA A 642 41.95 10.30 0.30
N LEU A 643 42.17 9.02 0.00
CA LEU A 643 42.19 7.94 0.97
C LEU A 643 43.63 7.55 1.27
N GLU A 644 44.13 8.00 2.42
CA GLU A 644 45.50 7.75 2.87
C GLU A 644 45.55 6.83 4.09
N GLN A 645 46.64 6.07 4.22
CA GLN A 645 46.83 5.19 5.36
C GLN A 645 47.38 5.95 6.57
N ASP A 646 46.59 6.05 7.62
CA ASP A 646 47.06 6.53 8.92
C ASP A 646 47.93 5.45 9.61
N GLN A 647 49.25 5.64 9.56
CA GLN A 647 50.23 4.72 10.14
C GLN A 647 50.11 4.60 11.67
N GLN A 648 49.68 5.66 12.38
CA GLN A 648 49.52 5.64 13.84
C GLN A 648 48.32 4.78 14.25
N ARG A 649 47.19 4.92 13.55
CA ARG A 649 46.00 4.06 13.76
C ARG A 649 46.25 2.62 13.38
N GLN A 650 47.03 2.37 12.32
CA GLN A 650 47.40 1.02 11.91
C GLN A 650 48.24 0.29 12.97
N ALA A 651 49.18 0.99 13.63
CA ALA A 651 49.98 0.44 14.73
C ALA A 651 49.12 0.11 15.95
N ALA A 652 48.24 1.02 16.37
CA ALA A 652 47.31 0.80 17.48
C ALA A 652 46.36 -0.39 17.24
N ASN A 653 45.90 -0.57 16.00
CA ASN A 653 45.05 -1.71 15.62
C ASN A 653 45.79 -3.06 15.60
N ARG A 654 47.11 -3.09 15.34
CA ARG A 654 47.89 -4.33 15.46
C ARG A 654 47.96 -4.84 16.89
N ASP A 655 48.10 -3.95 17.87
CA ASP A 655 48.17 -4.30 19.29
C ASP A 655 46.82 -4.72 19.89
N SER A 656 45.71 -4.23 19.34
CA SER A 656 44.37 -4.69 19.70
C SER A 656 44.06 -6.07 19.10
N MET A 657 44.48 -6.31 17.85
CA MET A 657 44.31 -7.59 17.15
C MET A 657 45.12 -8.72 17.80
N ARG A 658 46.36 -8.44 18.24
CA ARG A 658 47.24 -9.41 18.93
C ARG A 658 46.68 -9.88 20.28
N ARG A 659 45.93 -9.03 20.99
CA ARG A 659 45.26 -9.38 22.26
C ARG A 659 44.00 -10.25 22.05
N ARG A 660 43.30 -10.10 20.92
CA ARG A 660 42.05 -10.83 20.59
C ARG A 660 42.26 -12.30 20.18
N MET A 661 43.47 -12.67 19.75
CA MET A 661 43.84 -14.04 19.36
C MET A 661 44.05 -15.02 20.54
N SER A 662 43.95 -14.57 21.79
CA SER A 662 44.35 -15.37 22.98
C SER A 662 43.24 -16.20 23.66
N LYS A 663 42.04 -16.32 23.08
CA LYS A 663 40.95 -17.14 23.65
C LYS A 663 40.22 -17.88 22.53
N ASP A 664 40.57 -19.15 22.36
CA ASP A 664 39.84 -20.15 21.55
C ASP A 664 38.93 -20.96 22.48
N GLY A 665 37.64 -21.01 22.14
CA GLY A 665 36.62 -21.70 22.91
C GLY A 665 35.27 -21.78 22.18
N ALA A 666 35.26 -22.08 20.88
CA ALA A 666 34.04 -22.29 20.10
C ALA A 666 33.96 -23.75 19.62
N SER A 667 32.81 -24.42 19.82
CA SER A 667 32.60 -25.85 19.57
C SER A 667 32.57 -26.26 18.09
N HIS A 668 32.58 -25.31 17.15
CA HIS A 668 32.39 -25.55 15.71
C HIS A 668 33.42 -24.85 14.79
N GLY A 669 34.55 -24.39 15.32
CA GLY A 669 35.71 -23.95 14.53
C GLY A 669 35.60 -22.58 13.84
N TYR A 670 34.41 -21.99 13.68
CA TYR A 670 34.23 -20.60 13.26
C TYR A 670 33.81 -19.71 14.44
N SER A 671 34.62 -18.69 14.74
CA SER A 671 34.36 -17.71 15.80
C SER A 671 34.74 -16.31 15.32
N PRO A 672 33.87 -15.64 14.54
CA PRO A 672 34.11 -14.27 14.07
C PRO A 672 34.35 -13.30 15.24
N LYS A 673 35.24 -12.31 15.05
CA LYS A 673 35.56 -11.28 16.06
C LYS A 673 35.75 -9.90 15.41
N PRO A 674 34.67 -9.29 14.91
CA PRO A 674 34.72 -8.00 14.22
C PRO A 674 35.18 -6.87 15.16
N PHE A 675 35.66 -5.77 14.56
CA PHE A 675 35.95 -4.54 15.28
C PHE A 675 34.66 -3.92 15.87
N ASP A 676 34.76 -3.34 17.07
CA ASP A 676 33.66 -2.59 17.67
C ASP A 676 33.79 -1.13 17.24
N LEU A 677 32.84 -0.65 16.45
CA LEU A 677 32.84 0.68 15.85
C LEU A 677 31.86 1.64 16.55
N ARG A 678 31.18 1.21 17.62
CA ARG A 678 30.12 2.00 18.28
C ARG A 678 30.61 3.31 18.93
N ASN A 679 31.88 3.36 19.32
CA ASN A 679 32.47 4.50 20.02
C ASN A 679 33.21 5.48 19.09
N MET A 680 32.98 5.42 17.78
CA MET A 680 33.65 6.28 16.80
C MET A 680 32.89 7.60 16.60
N THR A 681 33.53 8.72 16.90
CA THR A 681 32.99 10.07 16.63
C THR A 681 33.40 10.55 15.24
N LEU A 682 32.43 11.00 14.44
CA LEU A 682 32.64 11.49 13.07
C LEU A 682 32.72 13.03 13.05
N THR A 683 33.55 13.57 12.17
CA THR A 683 33.57 15.02 11.90
C THR A 683 32.42 15.39 10.95
N ARG A 684 32.05 16.67 10.91
CA ARG A 684 30.98 17.17 10.03
C ARG A 684 31.27 16.91 8.55
N ASP A 685 32.53 17.02 8.13
CA ASP A 685 32.92 16.74 6.73
C ASP A 685 32.73 15.26 6.37
N ILE A 686 33.05 14.35 7.30
CA ILE A 686 32.82 12.91 7.10
C ILE A 686 31.31 12.60 7.11
N GLN A 687 30.52 13.27 7.95
CA GLN A 687 29.05 13.12 7.94
C GLN A 687 28.45 13.54 6.60
N ASN A 688 28.84 14.70 6.07
CA ASN A 688 28.40 15.16 4.74
C ASN A 688 28.84 14.20 3.63
N MET A 689 30.03 13.63 3.72
CA MET A 689 30.51 12.61 2.77
C MET A 689 29.66 11.34 2.84
N ILE A 690 29.32 10.87 4.05
CA ILE A 690 28.48 9.69 4.25
C ILE A 690 27.09 9.91 3.67
N GLU A 691 26.50 11.09 3.84
CA GLU A 691 25.20 11.42 3.24
C GLU A 691 25.25 11.36 1.72
N LYS A 692 26.30 11.94 1.10
CA LYS A 692 26.51 11.83 -0.35
C LYS A 692 26.70 10.37 -0.80
N LEU A 693 27.51 9.58 -0.10
CA LEU A 693 27.73 8.17 -0.40
C LEU A 693 26.44 7.35 -0.27
N SER A 694 25.63 7.65 0.73
CA SER A 694 24.34 6.99 0.94
C SER A 694 23.38 7.29 -0.21
N ASN A 695 23.30 8.57 -0.63
CA ASN A 695 22.46 8.97 -1.75
C ASN A 695 22.94 8.33 -3.07
N ASP A 696 24.23 8.37 -3.37
CA ASP A 696 24.78 7.73 -4.57
C ASP A 696 24.62 6.19 -4.55
N SER A 697 24.81 5.55 -3.40
CA SER A 697 24.57 4.11 -3.25
C SER A 697 23.10 3.76 -3.46
N HIS A 698 22.18 4.62 -3.00
CA HIS A 698 20.76 4.47 -3.22
C HIS A 698 20.40 4.68 -4.70
N ASP A 699 20.91 5.74 -5.34
CA ASP A 699 20.72 6.02 -6.76
C ASP A 699 21.25 4.87 -7.63
N MET A 700 22.44 4.31 -7.32
CA MET A 700 22.99 3.16 -8.03
C MET A 700 22.10 1.91 -7.87
N TRP A 701 21.65 1.63 -6.64
CA TRP A 701 20.74 0.51 -6.40
C TRP A 701 19.41 0.70 -7.13
N ALA A 702 18.82 1.89 -7.03
CA ALA A 702 17.55 2.21 -7.66
C ALA A 702 17.65 2.18 -9.18
N PHE A 703 18.74 2.69 -9.75
CA PHE A 703 19.03 2.58 -11.19
C PHE A 703 19.16 1.12 -11.62
N LYS A 704 19.94 0.32 -10.90
CA LYS A 704 20.11 -1.12 -11.22
C LYS A 704 18.79 -1.86 -11.10
N LYS A 705 18.00 -1.60 -10.06
CA LYS A 705 16.69 -2.22 -9.85
C LYS A 705 15.71 -1.81 -10.94
N ARG A 706 15.71 -0.54 -11.34
CA ARG A 706 14.91 -0.04 -12.46
C ARG A 706 15.27 -0.75 -13.76
N VAL A 707 16.56 -0.88 -14.09
CA VAL A 707 17.02 -1.63 -15.27
C VAL A 707 16.61 -3.11 -15.19
N GLU A 708 16.78 -3.76 -14.04
CA GLU A 708 16.35 -5.15 -13.83
C GLU A 708 14.84 -5.32 -14.04
N LEU A 709 14.03 -4.36 -13.60
CA LEU A 709 12.58 -4.36 -13.79
C LEU A 709 12.14 -3.94 -15.21
N GLU A 710 12.98 -3.22 -15.96
CA GLU A 710 12.75 -2.86 -17.36
C GLU A 710 13.17 -3.99 -18.32
N GLU A 711 14.14 -4.83 -17.91
CA GLU A 711 14.62 -6.01 -18.66
C GLU A 711 13.69 -7.24 -18.52
N LEU A 712 12.89 -7.29 -17.45
CA LEU A 712 11.88 -8.31 -17.15
C LEU A 712 10.53 -7.91 -17.70
#